data_AF-A0A1U7I574-F1
#
_entry.id   AF-A0A1U7I574-F1
#
_cell.length_a   1.000
_cell.length_b   1.000
_cell.length_c   1.000
_cell.angle_alpha   90.00
_cell.angle_beta   90.00
_cell.angle_gamma   90.00
#
_symmetry.space_group_name_H-M   'P 1'
#
loop_
_entity.id
_entity.type
_entity.pdbx_description
1 polymer ?
#
loop_
_entity_poly.entity_id
_entity_poly.type
_entity_poly.pdbx_seq_one_letter_code
_entity_poly.pdbx_strand_id
1 'polypeptide(L)'
;MKWENLEVIVERKTSFVYFIYPFLFEGDDFENLVTTIEKAHLPGRNQKIWREELFCQEDLLFNVANYLNSSDELSLNCKLWKLNEEVRDTFGLRANWRLLSPQAEIPFEFGEAGQGNKAVQLALFRIGVGFLIVRTQPKSNDLKDWLNFLHYFRFLKGQQGTGVKAQRRIGLNPETQQPEFSQFFPELAGGVEQYKNSDRCLFYELITAFLKTGSNENDPQQWWREVFVPGQMLPFFSLFVNDLPAEYNPYLLYKLHNFFHIGQGNHPSREDLQPDNPALLSYTEQQWFVFSLEGGGFLGVDAPQTNFFQQTLPSHLRDKYFLLFLLALHQKFTLMMLSEKVAANWKISDDVATDVEHNTKVFTNIRNQLLLFTARGYFTQVMQREHYHRCYRKWQEVFQLERLYGELNDEVREMHEYSLMQLLRRQDEAAKERDRQRQEEIRQQDEAAKERDRQRQEEIRRQDEVAKKQELQRQEDIRRQDEAAKERERLYLLALREKEAADKQREQVYLQELRAKDEAAQKRDRQLQNTVYIVSTGLGAGAIVASGAGLITQGSSDGRVTIKLPFTSSSLHPFSVAVALSLISALAFGGTVWGLRKLIEWKRDKQAQNKLKALIILLSNKQDLLLPQQRQNLANLVIYLPQDAGELWEAIANWCKDEGGTQNILSQLAKVPKNLPGSNDSSLDKNYKTMLLDAIGFPSQAHKKVEAFIRLLTTRKELFTDSDWENLRQEAANWPESVEQLADAIGFWCRVEGHSQIYRNLLDLQQSLPVYYTSQASQKSKKEELLNLLNST
;
A
#
# COMPACT_ATOMS: atom_id res chain seq x y z
N MET A 1 -14.81 42.93 30.65
CA MET A 1 -16.20 42.65 30.25
C MET A 1 -16.80 41.72 31.32
N LYS A 2 -17.93 42.08 31.95
CA LYS A 2 -18.51 41.26 33.03
C LYS A 2 -19.60 40.36 32.46
N TRP A 3 -19.34 39.07 32.36
CA TRP A 3 -20.31 38.05 31.95
C TRP A 3 -21.37 37.76 33.03
N GLU A 4 -21.09 38.15 34.28
CA GLU A 4 -21.88 37.82 35.47
C GLU A 4 -23.30 38.37 35.48
N ASN A 5 -23.60 39.38 34.64
CA ASN A 5 -24.90 40.04 34.62
C ASN A 5 -25.75 39.69 33.39
N LEU A 6 -25.27 38.82 32.51
CA LEU A 6 -26.01 38.44 31.31
C LEU A 6 -26.83 37.18 31.58
N GLU A 7 -28.15 37.27 31.45
CA GLU A 7 -29.06 36.12 31.48
C GLU A 7 -29.08 35.45 30.11
N VAL A 8 -28.03 34.70 29.80
CA VAL A 8 -27.91 33.99 28.51
C VAL A 8 -28.34 32.54 28.68
N ILE A 9 -29.31 32.12 27.88
CA ILE A 9 -29.95 30.80 28.00
C ILE A 9 -29.45 29.87 26.89
N VAL A 10 -28.93 28.71 27.28
CA VAL A 10 -28.59 27.62 26.37
C VAL A 10 -29.78 26.67 26.23
N GLU A 11 -30.26 26.47 25.00
CA GLU A 11 -31.35 25.54 24.70
C GLU A 11 -30.84 24.08 24.74
N ARG A 12 -31.09 23.39 25.86
CA ARG A 12 -30.59 22.03 26.11
C ARG A 12 -31.10 20.97 25.14
N LYS A 13 -32.26 21.16 24.52
CA LYS A 13 -32.83 20.15 23.60
C LYS A 13 -32.07 20.07 22.28
N THR A 14 -31.55 21.20 21.82
CA THR A 14 -30.80 21.32 20.56
C THR A 14 -29.29 21.33 20.77
N SER A 15 -28.84 21.66 21.97
CA SER A 15 -27.43 21.68 22.35
C SER A 15 -26.93 20.31 22.83
N PHE A 16 -25.65 20.00 22.60
CA PHE A 16 -25.01 18.76 23.08
C PHE A 16 -23.48 18.88 23.04
N VAL A 17 -22.80 17.94 23.72
CA VAL A 17 -21.34 17.78 23.64
C VAL A 17 -20.98 16.31 23.47
N TYR A 18 -20.08 16.04 22.53
CA TYR A 18 -19.31 14.79 22.47
C TYR A 18 -17.92 15.05 23.02
N PHE A 19 -17.43 14.19 23.90
CA PHE A 19 -16.03 14.13 24.30
C PHE A 19 -15.41 12.87 23.72
N ILE A 20 -14.33 13.05 22.98
CA ILE A 20 -13.68 12.00 22.22
C ILE A 20 -12.36 11.69 22.92
N TYR A 21 -12.20 10.44 23.33
CA TYR A 21 -10.95 9.90 23.85
C TYR A 21 -10.27 9.09 22.74
N PRO A 22 -9.29 9.69 22.03
CA PRO A 22 -8.53 8.99 21.00
C PRO A 22 -7.48 8.08 21.62
N PHE A 23 -7.31 6.89 21.05
CA PHE A 23 -6.28 5.94 21.45
C PHE A 23 -5.74 5.18 20.24
N LEU A 24 -4.56 4.59 20.40
CA LEU A 24 -3.94 3.70 19.44
C LEU A 24 -3.98 2.26 19.94
N PHE A 25 -3.99 1.32 19.01
CA PHE A 25 -3.85 -0.11 19.26
C PHE A 25 -3.08 -0.73 18.07
N GLU A 26 -2.66 -1.99 18.19
CA GLU A 26 -1.97 -2.67 17.09
C GLU A 26 -2.97 -3.04 15.98
N GLY A 27 -2.78 -2.51 14.77
CA GLY A 27 -3.70 -2.74 13.66
C GLY A 27 -3.85 -4.22 13.27
N ASP A 28 -2.83 -5.04 13.53
CA ASP A 28 -2.86 -6.49 13.30
C ASP A 28 -3.83 -7.21 14.26
N ASP A 29 -4.13 -6.61 15.42
CA ASP A 29 -5.09 -7.15 16.40
C ASP A 29 -6.55 -6.75 16.10
N PHE A 30 -6.81 -5.98 15.04
CA PHE A 30 -8.14 -5.43 14.75
C PHE A 30 -9.25 -6.50 14.75
N GLU A 31 -9.06 -7.61 14.03
CA GLU A 31 -10.07 -8.68 13.94
C GLU A 31 -10.31 -9.39 15.29
N ASN A 32 -9.23 -9.58 16.06
CA ASN A 32 -9.29 -10.16 17.39
C ASN A 32 -10.03 -9.24 18.36
N LEU A 33 -9.77 -7.94 18.30
CA LEU A 33 -10.44 -6.92 19.12
C LEU A 33 -11.92 -6.79 18.76
N VAL A 34 -12.27 -6.75 17.47
CA VAL A 34 -13.66 -6.78 16.98
C VAL A 34 -14.40 -7.98 17.58
N THR A 35 -13.80 -9.17 17.45
CA THR A 35 -14.38 -10.42 17.99
C THR A 35 -14.54 -10.38 19.50
N THR A 36 -13.55 -9.84 20.22
CA THR A 36 -13.57 -9.74 21.69
C THR A 36 -14.66 -8.77 22.17
N ILE A 37 -14.75 -7.59 21.55
CA ILE A 37 -15.75 -6.56 21.86
C ILE A 37 -17.18 -7.08 21.59
N GLU A 38 -17.41 -7.77 20.47
CA GLU A 38 -18.72 -8.33 20.12
C GLU A 38 -19.17 -9.48 21.02
N LYS A 39 -18.20 -10.16 21.65
CA LYS A 39 -18.39 -11.23 22.64
C LYS A 39 -18.33 -10.72 24.08
N ALA A 40 -18.08 -9.44 24.32
CA ALA A 40 -18.00 -8.89 25.67
C ALA A 40 -19.38 -8.92 26.36
N HIS A 41 -19.48 -9.66 27.46
CA HIS A 41 -20.67 -9.75 28.29
C HIS A 41 -20.40 -9.16 29.67
N LEU A 42 -21.46 -8.67 30.31
CA LEU A 42 -21.34 -8.16 31.67
C LEU A 42 -21.05 -9.32 32.65
N PRO A 43 -20.05 -9.22 33.55
CA PRO A 43 -19.77 -10.29 34.50
C PRO A 43 -21.00 -10.70 35.31
N GLY A 44 -21.30 -12.00 35.33
CA GLY A 44 -22.46 -12.57 36.01
C GLY A 44 -23.82 -12.35 35.31
N ARG A 45 -23.87 -11.75 34.11
CA ARG A 45 -25.10 -11.63 33.30
C ARG A 45 -24.85 -11.99 31.84
N ASN A 46 -25.80 -12.66 31.19
CA ASN A 46 -25.71 -12.98 29.76
C ASN A 46 -26.06 -11.79 28.84
N GLN A 47 -25.74 -10.56 29.26
CA GLN A 47 -26.07 -9.34 28.53
C GLN A 47 -24.82 -8.82 27.82
N LYS A 48 -24.91 -8.65 26.50
CA LYS A 48 -23.83 -8.03 25.71
C LYS A 48 -23.63 -6.58 26.14
N ILE A 49 -22.38 -6.18 26.31
CA ILE A 49 -22.03 -4.80 26.67
C ILE A 49 -22.20 -3.88 25.45
N TRP A 50 -21.75 -4.34 24.28
CA TRP A 50 -21.73 -3.56 23.06
C TRP A 50 -22.78 -4.06 22.06
N ARG A 51 -23.43 -3.11 21.39
CA ARG A 51 -24.29 -3.37 20.24
C ARG A 51 -23.68 -2.68 19.03
N GLU A 52 -23.47 -3.43 17.96
CA GLU A 52 -22.98 -2.89 16.69
C GLU A 52 -23.91 -1.78 16.17
N GLU A 53 -23.32 -0.74 15.61
CA GLU A 53 -23.99 0.39 14.99
C GLU A 53 -23.27 0.75 13.69
N LEU A 54 -24.01 1.27 12.72
CA LEU A 54 -23.43 1.74 11.46
C LEU A 54 -23.15 3.24 11.53
N PHE A 55 -22.09 3.68 10.87
CA PHE A 55 -21.87 5.10 10.63
C PHE A 55 -22.97 5.66 9.72
N CYS A 56 -23.34 6.93 9.93
CA CYS A 56 -24.28 7.62 9.07
C CYS A 56 -23.81 7.59 7.60
N GLN A 57 -24.65 7.08 6.71
CA GLN A 57 -24.34 6.95 5.27
C GLN A 57 -24.92 8.09 4.43
N GLU A 58 -25.81 8.88 5.00
CA GLU A 58 -26.47 9.96 4.27
C GLU A 58 -25.47 10.97 3.74
N ASP A 59 -25.60 11.32 2.45
CA ASP A 59 -24.76 12.28 1.73
C ASP A 59 -23.27 11.90 1.60
N LEU A 60 -22.83 10.74 2.12
CA LEU A 60 -21.45 10.26 1.93
C LEU A 60 -21.18 9.91 0.46
N LEU A 61 -19.94 10.09 0.03
CA LEU A 61 -19.45 9.45 -1.19
C LEU A 61 -19.42 7.93 -1.02
N PHE A 62 -19.75 7.20 -2.08
CA PHE A 62 -19.91 5.75 -2.04
C PHE A 62 -18.66 5.02 -1.51
N ASN A 63 -17.47 5.43 -1.94
CA ASN A 63 -16.20 4.86 -1.47
C ASN A 63 -15.98 5.09 0.03
N VAL A 64 -16.41 6.22 0.59
CA VAL A 64 -16.28 6.53 2.02
C VAL A 64 -17.32 5.75 2.83
N ALA A 65 -18.55 5.64 2.34
CA ALA A 65 -19.58 4.81 2.96
C ALA A 65 -19.15 3.33 3.02
N ASN A 66 -18.58 2.80 1.94
CA ASN A 66 -18.05 1.43 1.90
C ASN A 66 -16.84 1.26 2.83
N TYR A 67 -15.97 2.27 2.94
CA TYR A 67 -14.86 2.22 3.88
C TYR A 67 -15.35 2.10 5.34
N LEU A 68 -16.36 2.88 5.70
CA LEU A 68 -16.91 2.92 7.06
C LEU A 68 -17.82 1.74 7.40
N ASN A 69 -18.59 1.25 6.43
CA ASN A 69 -19.65 0.26 6.63
C ASN A 69 -19.55 -0.90 5.62
N SER A 70 -18.35 -1.44 5.41
CA SER A 70 -18.18 -2.57 4.48
C SER A 70 -19.01 -3.77 4.95
N SER A 71 -19.76 -4.37 4.01
CA SER A 71 -20.49 -5.61 4.24
C SER A 71 -19.62 -6.86 4.07
N ASP A 72 -18.43 -6.71 3.50
CA ASP A 72 -17.50 -7.82 3.27
C ASP A 72 -16.50 -7.90 4.43
N GLU A 73 -16.53 -9.02 5.15
CA GLU A 73 -15.68 -9.29 6.32
C GLU A 73 -14.19 -9.14 5.99
N LEU A 74 -13.76 -9.51 4.77
CA LEU A 74 -12.37 -9.42 4.36
C LEU A 74 -11.90 -7.97 4.08
N SER A 75 -12.85 -7.05 3.88
CA SER A 75 -12.58 -5.64 3.61
C SER A 75 -13.05 -4.70 4.73
N LEU A 76 -13.34 -5.24 5.90
CA LEU A 76 -13.70 -4.48 7.09
C LEU A 76 -12.55 -3.53 7.47
N ASN A 77 -12.76 -2.22 7.32
CA ASN A 77 -11.75 -1.21 7.69
C ASN A 77 -12.10 -0.46 8.97
N CYS A 78 -13.37 -0.50 9.39
CA CYS A 78 -13.84 0.20 10.57
C CYS A 78 -15.06 -0.52 11.16
N LYS A 79 -15.26 -0.37 12.47
CA LYS A 79 -16.45 -0.79 13.20
C LYS A 79 -16.85 0.26 14.22
N LEU A 80 -18.15 0.39 14.43
CA LEU A 80 -18.75 1.25 15.43
C LEU A 80 -19.68 0.42 16.32
N TRP A 81 -19.58 0.64 17.61
CA TRP A 81 -20.48 0.08 18.60
C TRP A 81 -21.05 1.19 19.46
N LYS A 82 -22.25 0.94 19.97
CA LYS A 82 -22.85 1.71 21.07
C LYS A 82 -23.00 0.83 22.29
N LEU A 83 -22.91 1.45 23.46
CA LEU A 83 -23.20 0.77 24.71
C LEU A 83 -24.67 0.31 24.72
N ASN A 84 -24.88 -0.96 25.05
CA ASN A 84 -26.21 -1.55 25.12
C ASN A 84 -27.05 -0.86 26.21
N GLU A 85 -28.31 -0.60 25.89
CA GLU A 85 -29.29 0.03 26.78
C GLU A 85 -29.44 -0.71 28.10
N GLU A 86 -29.41 -2.04 28.05
CA GLU A 86 -29.64 -2.91 29.20
C GLU A 86 -28.52 -2.85 30.25
N VAL A 87 -27.30 -2.48 29.86
CA VAL A 87 -26.15 -2.43 30.76
C VAL A 87 -25.85 -1.02 31.29
N ARG A 88 -26.60 0.00 30.85
CA ARG A 88 -26.36 1.41 31.23
C ARG A 88 -26.39 1.67 32.71
N ASP A 89 -27.32 1.04 33.42
CA ASP A 89 -27.47 1.20 34.86
C ASP A 89 -26.26 0.61 35.62
N THR A 90 -25.62 -0.44 35.06
CA THR A 90 -24.41 -1.02 35.63
C THR A 90 -23.22 -0.08 35.53
N PHE A 91 -23.10 0.65 34.42
CA PHE A 91 -22.11 1.72 34.25
C PHE A 91 -22.55 3.06 34.86
N GLY A 92 -23.67 3.09 35.58
CA GLY A 92 -24.12 4.28 36.28
C GLY A 92 -24.64 5.40 35.40
N LEU A 93 -24.92 5.18 34.11
CA LEU A 93 -25.24 6.29 33.20
C LEU A 93 -26.57 7.00 33.55
N ARG A 94 -27.43 6.37 34.34
CA ARG A 94 -28.66 6.96 34.91
C ARG A 94 -28.47 7.57 36.31
N ALA A 95 -27.26 7.56 36.87
CA ALA A 95 -27.00 8.19 38.15
C ALA A 95 -27.08 9.72 38.05
N ASN A 96 -27.21 10.38 39.20
CA ASN A 96 -27.10 11.82 39.30
C ASN A 96 -25.63 12.21 39.32
N TRP A 97 -25.11 12.51 38.13
CA TRP A 97 -23.72 12.93 37.95
C TRP A 97 -23.53 14.42 38.17
N ARG A 98 -22.39 14.75 38.76
CA ARG A 98 -21.92 16.12 38.96
C ARG A 98 -20.44 16.19 38.66
N LEU A 99 -20.04 17.20 37.89
CA LEU A 99 -18.66 17.55 37.63
C LEU A 99 -18.19 18.46 38.76
N LEU A 100 -17.14 18.05 39.46
CA LEU A 100 -16.47 18.85 40.48
C LEU A 100 -15.32 19.59 39.79
N SER A 101 -15.37 20.92 39.83
CA SER A 101 -14.31 21.79 39.31
C SER A 101 -13.92 22.84 40.35
N PRO A 102 -12.78 23.55 40.18
CA PRO A 102 -12.42 24.66 41.05
C PRO A 102 -13.44 25.80 41.08
N GLN A 103 -14.25 25.95 40.03
CA GLN A 103 -15.19 27.08 39.91
C GLN A 103 -16.61 26.74 40.37
N ALA A 104 -17.03 25.49 40.18
CA ALA A 104 -18.41 25.07 40.40
C ALA A 104 -18.56 23.54 40.48
N GLU A 105 -19.67 23.11 41.07
CA GLU A 105 -20.21 21.76 40.95
C GLU A 105 -21.33 21.77 39.91
N ILE A 106 -21.12 21.13 38.77
CA ILE A 106 -22.02 21.23 37.61
C ILE A 106 -22.77 19.90 37.45
N PRO A 107 -24.10 19.85 37.67
CA PRO A 107 -24.88 18.65 37.41
C PRO A 107 -24.94 18.37 35.91
N PHE A 108 -24.72 17.12 35.51
CA PHE A 108 -24.75 16.71 34.10
C PHE A 108 -25.44 15.36 33.93
N GLU A 109 -25.69 15.00 32.67
CA GLU A 109 -26.28 13.72 32.29
C GLU A 109 -25.65 13.20 30.99
N PHE A 110 -25.72 11.88 30.81
CA PHE A 110 -25.25 11.22 29.61
C PHE A 110 -26.33 11.18 28.51
N GLY A 111 -25.91 11.26 27.25
CA GLY A 111 -26.80 11.20 26.09
C GLY A 111 -27.67 12.45 25.91
N GLU A 112 -28.85 12.26 25.34
CA GLU A 112 -29.83 13.33 25.12
C GLU A 112 -30.64 13.67 26.36
N ALA A 113 -31.09 14.92 26.43
CA ALA A 113 -31.94 15.44 27.49
C ALA A 113 -33.11 14.50 27.78
N GLY A 114 -33.06 13.83 28.93
CA GLY A 114 -34.10 12.92 29.38
C GLY A 114 -34.22 11.58 28.64
N GLN A 115 -33.40 11.31 27.61
CA GLN A 115 -33.44 10.03 26.88
C GLN A 115 -32.30 9.08 27.24
N GLY A 116 -31.12 9.60 27.57
CA GLY A 116 -29.93 8.79 27.85
C GLY A 116 -29.33 8.06 26.64
N ASN A 117 -30.04 8.04 25.50
CA ASN A 117 -29.70 7.28 24.30
C ASN A 117 -28.38 7.72 23.65
N LYS A 118 -27.62 6.73 23.15
CA LYS A 118 -26.29 6.89 22.51
C LYS A 118 -25.27 7.65 23.37
N ALA A 119 -25.28 7.41 24.68
CA ALA A 119 -24.37 8.02 25.63
C ALA A 119 -22.89 7.68 25.39
N VAL A 120 -22.58 6.43 25.04
CA VAL A 120 -21.20 5.95 24.87
C VAL A 120 -21.12 5.12 23.60
N GLN A 121 -20.13 5.43 22.77
CA GLN A 121 -19.82 4.70 21.54
C GLN A 121 -18.34 4.38 21.49
N LEU A 122 -18.01 3.28 20.82
CA LEU A 122 -16.64 2.84 20.56
C LEU A 122 -16.47 2.69 19.05
N ALA A 123 -15.49 3.36 18.48
CA ALA A 123 -15.14 3.21 17.07
C ALA A 123 -13.71 2.69 16.95
N LEU A 124 -13.48 1.67 16.13
CA LEU A 124 -12.14 1.16 15.81
C LEU A 124 -11.91 1.23 14.30
N PHE A 125 -10.73 1.70 13.91
CA PHE A 125 -10.26 1.72 12.53
C PHE A 125 -9.08 0.74 12.41
N ARG A 126 -9.12 -0.13 11.40
CA ARG A 126 -8.16 -1.23 11.17
C ARG A 126 -6.70 -0.79 11.17
N ILE A 127 -6.43 0.46 10.82
CA ILE A 127 -5.07 1.00 10.79
C ILE A 127 -4.45 1.17 12.20
N GLY A 128 -5.20 0.92 13.27
CA GLY A 128 -4.71 0.99 14.66
C GLY A 128 -5.15 2.24 15.42
N VAL A 129 -6.22 2.91 14.98
CA VAL A 129 -6.77 4.11 15.63
C VAL A 129 -8.16 3.81 16.16
N GLY A 130 -8.41 4.15 17.44
CA GLY A 130 -9.71 3.98 18.08
C GLY A 130 -10.18 5.25 18.77
N PHE A 131 -11.51 5.34 18.95
CA PHE A 131 -12.16 6.43 19.66
C PHE A 131 -13.20 5.87 20.62
N LEU A 132 -13.08 6.26 21.90
CA LEU A 132 -14.20 6.15 22.83
C LEU A 132 -14.90 7.50 22.89
N ILE A 133 -16.17 7.52 22.51
CA ILE A 133 -16.97 8.73 22.34
C ILE A 133 -18.00 8.76 23.46
N VAL A 134 -17.95 9.81 24.28
CA VAL A 134 -18.89 10.03 25.38
C VAL A 134 -19.73 11.25 25.08
N ARG A 135 -21.03 11.05 24.92
CA ARG A 135 -21.99 12.13 24.80
C ARG A 135 -22.54 12.51 26.16
N THR A 136 -22.42 13.79 26.51
CA THR A 136 -22.87 14.31 27.80
C THR A 136 -23.21 15.79 27.69
N GLN A 137 -24.00 16.29 28.64
CA GLN A 137 -24.39 17.70 28.70
C GLN A 137 -24.74 18.15 30.12
N PRO A 138 -24.54 19.43 30.46
CA PRO A 138 -25.06 20.01 31.70
C PRO A 138 -26.58 19.90 31.80
N LYS A 139 -27.08 19.78 33.04
CA LYS A 139 -28.51 19.90 33.35
C LYS A 139 -28.98 21.37 33.41
N SER A 140 -28.03 22.30 33.47
CA SER A 140 -28.25 23.74 33.53
C SER A 140 -28.50 24.34 32.14
N ASN A 141 -29.30 25.41 32.10
CA ASN A 141 -29.46 26.25 30.91
C ASN A 141 -28.50 27.46 30.94
N ASP A 142 -27.73 27.65 32.01
CA ASP A 142 -26.79 28.77 32.14
C ASP A 142 -25.57 28.55 31.24
N LEU A 143 -25.28 29.51 30.36
CA LEU A 143 -24.09 29.50 29.49
C LEU A 143 -22.78 29.32 30.29
N LYS A 144 -22.70 29.87 31.50
CA LYS A 144 -21.53 29.72 32.38
C LYS A 144 -21.23 28.25 32.67
N ASP A 145 -22.26 27.48 32.99
CA ASP A 145 -22.12 26.05 33.31
C ASP A 145 -21.68 25.27 32.07
N TRP A 146 -22.19 25.62 30.89
CA TRP A 146 -21.77 25.01 29.62
C TRP A 146 -20.30 25.27 29.29
N LEU A 147 -19.83 26.52 29.42
CA LEU A 147 -18.42 26.87 29.18
C LEU A 147 -17.48 26.19 30.19
N ASN A 148 -17.85 26.20 31.47
CA ASN A 148 -17.09 25.52 32.51
C ASN A 148 -17.07 24.00 32.29
N PHE A 149 -18.19 23.42 31.87
CA PHE A 149 -18.29 21.99 31.58
C PHE A 149 -17.43 21.59 30.37
N LEU A 150 -17.50 22.34 29.27
CA LEU A 150 -16.66 22.13 28.08
C LEU A 150 -15.16 22.18 28.41
N HIS A 151 -14.76 23.13 29.26
CA HIS A 151 -13.38 23.27 29.69
C HIS A 151 -12.93 22.15 30.64
N TYR A 152 -13.67 21.90 31.72
CA TYR A 152 -13.20 21.02 32.80
C TYR A 152 -13.47 19.53 32.56
N PHE A 153 -14.58 19.16 31.93
CA PHE A 153 -14.95 17.75 31.75
C PHE A 153 -13.96 16.98 30.85
N ARG A 154 -13.20 17.68 30.01
CA ARG A 154 -12.20 17.07 29.14
C ARG A 154 -10.99 16.49 29.88
N PHE A 155 -10.76 16.85 31.14
CA PHE A 155 -9.63 16.38 31.95
C PHE A 155 -10.00 15.11 32.75
N LEU A 156 -9.51 13.96 32.30
CA LEU A 156 -9.91 12.65 32.80
C LEU A 156 -9.25 12.24 34.11
N LYS A 157 -7.97 12.59 34.28
CA LYS A 157 -7.09 12.13 35.37
C LYS A 157 -7.03 13.13 36.52
N GLY A 158 -8.03 14.00 36.63
CA GLY A 158 -8.13 15.02 37.68
C GLY A 158 -7.17 16.20 37.50
N GLN A 159 -6.59 16.37 36.30
CA GLN A 159 -5.82 17.56 35.97
C GLN A 159 -6.70 18.81 36.21
N GLN A 160 -6.07 19.91 36.62
CA GLN A 160 -6.77 21.16 36.97
C GLN A 160 -7.76 21.02 38.15
N GLY A 161 -7.58 20.01 39.01
CA GLY A 161 -8.43 19.81 40.19
C GLY A 161 -9.85 19.39 39.84
N THR A 162 -10.04 18.72 38.71
CA THR A 162 -11.32 18.21 38.24
C THR A 162 -11.62 16.83 38.82
N GLY A 163 -12.90 16.46 38.88
CA GLY A 163 -13.35 15.14 39.30
C GLY A 163 -14.83 14.97 39.04
N VAL A 164 -15.35 13.76 39.20
CA VAL A 164 -16.77 13.47 39.07
C VAL A 164 -17.31 12.86 40.35
N LYS A 165 -18.59 13.13 40.61
CA LYS A 165 -19.36 12.51 41.69
C LYS A 165 -20.66 11.99 41.11
N ALA A 166 -21.04 10.78 41.50
CA ALA A 166 -22.32 10.19 41.16
C ALA A 166 -23.09 9.81 42.41
N GLN A 167 -24.40 10.01 42.35
CA GLN A 167 -25.33 9.60 43.39
C GLN A 167 -26.47 8.80 42.77
N ARG A 168 -26.92 7.74 43.46
CA ARG A 168 -28.06 6.94 43.04
C ARG A 168 -29.17 7.05 44.08
N ARG A 169 -30.41 7.14 43.62
CA ARG A 169 -31.58 7.11 44.51
C ARG A 169 -31.72 5.69 45.07
N ILE A 170 -31.70 5.56 46.40
CA ILE A 170 -31.84 4.28 47.10
C ILE A 170 -33.26 4.03 47.61
N GLY A 171 -34.07 5.08 47.75
CA GLY A 171 -35.44 4.96 48.21
C GLY A 171 -36.12 6.31 48.42
N LEU A 172 -37.19 6.28 49.18
CA LEU A 172 -37.76 7.45 49.84
C LEU A 172 -37.45 7.32 51.33
N ASN A 173 -36.97 8.38 51.94
CA ASN A 173 -36.85 8.42 53.39
C ASN A 173 -38.27 8.27 53.98
N PRO A 174 -38.50 7.29 54.87
CA PRO A 174 -39.85 6.92 55.32
C PRO A 174 -40.57 8.05 56.07
N GLU A 175 -39.83 8.92 56.76
CA GLU A 175 -40.38 10.03 57.55
C GLU A 175 -40.71 11.25 56.68
N THR A 176 -39.78 11.64 55.81
CA THR A 176 -39.90 12.88 55.02
C THR A 176 -40.55 12.69 53.66
N GLN A 177 -40.68 11.43 53.20
CA GLN A 177 -41.09 11.07 51.85
C GLN A 177 -40.20 11.72 50.76
N GLN A 178 -39.01 12.20 51.11
CA GLN A 178 -38.05 12.77 50.17
C GLN A 178 -37.15 11.68 49.59
N PRO A 179 -36.71 11.81 48.33
CA PRO A 179 -35.74 10.88 47.74
C PRO A 179 -34.44 10.84 48.54
N GLU A 180 -34.06 9.63 48.96
CA GLU A 180 -32.77 9.40 49.61
C GLU A 180 -31.74 8.96 48.56
N PHE A 181 -30.54 9.53 48.64
CA PHE A 181 -29.46 9.30 47.69
C PHE A 181 -28.23 8.75 48.40
N SER A 182 -27.62 7.71 47.82
CA SER A 182 -26.30 7.22 48.23
C SER A 182 -25.24 7.61 47.20
N GLN A 183 -23.99 7.72 47.65
CA GLN A 183 -22.87 7.79 46.72
C GLN A 183 -22.83 6.51 45.87
N PHE A 184 -22.50 6.67 44.59
CA PHE A 184 -22.45 5.58 43.64
C PHE A 184 -21.25 5.77 42.71
N PHE A 185 -20.53 4.69 42.43
CA PHE A 185 -19.56 4.61 41.35
C PHE A 185 -19.59 3.18 40.81
N PRO A 186 -19.51 2.94 39.49
CA PRO A 186 -19.60 1.59 38.94
C PRO A 186 -18.52 0.65 39.48
N GLU A 187 -18.90 -0.56 39.88
CA GLU A 187 -17.94 -1.57 40.38
C GLU A 187 -16.87 -1.93 39.33
N LEU A 188 -17.25 -1.97 38.04
CA LEU A 188 -16.31 -2.18 36.94
C LEU A 188 -15.26 -1.07 36.80
N ALA A 189 -15.54 0.10 37.36
CA ALA A 189 -14.64 1.25 37.41
C ALA A 189 -14.01 1.42 38.81
N GLY A 190 -14.03 0.38 39.66
CA GLY A 190 -13.40 0.40 40.99
C GLY A 190 -14.36 0.55 42.17
N GLY A 191 -15.64 0.85 41.90
CA GLY A 191 -16.65 0.98 42.95
C GLY A 191 -16.44 2.19 43.88
N VAL A 192 -17.31 2.33 44.88
CA VAL A 192 -17.22 3.44 45.86
C VAL A 192 -16.08 3.20 46.87
N GLU A 193 -15.74 1.93 47.12
CA GLU A 193 -14.72 1.51 48.08
C GLU A 193 -13.33 2.09 47.78
N GLN A 194 -12.93 2.09 46.51
CA GLN A 194 -11.65 2.65 46.05
C GLN A 194 -11.53 4.16 46.35
N TYR A 195 -12.67 4.84 46.56
CA TYR A 195 -12.74 6.29 46.75
C TYR A 195 -13.28 6.70 48.13
N LYS A 196 -13.34 5.80 49.11
CA LYS A 196 -13.87 6.12 50.46
C LYS A 196 -13.23 7.35 51.12
N ASN A 197 -11.95 7.62 50.82
CA ASN A 197 -11.20 8.74 51.38
C ASN A 197 -11.16 9.98 50.47
N SER A 198 -11.81 9.93 49.31
CA SER A 198 -11.82 11.03 48.33
C SER A 198 -13.26 11.39 47.97
N ASP A 199 -13.62 12.66 48.15
CA ASP A 199 -14.89 13.20 47.65
C ASP A 199 -15.00 13.22 46.11
N ARG A 200 -13.92 12.82 45.41
CA ARG A 200 -13.77 12.89 43.96
C ARG A 200 -13.41 11.53 43.38
N CYS A 201 -14.20 11.08 42.41
CA CYS A 201 -13.83 9.97 41.52
C CYS A 201 -13.23 10.54 40.23
N LEU A 202 -12.40 9.75 39.54
CA LEU A 202 -11.82 10.14 38.26
C LEU A 202 -12.66 9.57 37.11
N PHE A 203 -13.00 10.42 36.14
CA PHE A 203 -13.75 9.95 34.96
C PHE A 203 -12.92 8.98 34.11
N TYR A 204 -11.58 9.07 34.20
CA TYR A 204 -10.65 8.13 33.57
C TYR A 204 -10.92 6.65 33.91
N GLU A 205 -11.39 6.33 35.12
CA GLU A 205 -11.68 4.94 35.47
C GLU A 205 -12.86 4.38 34.70
N LEU A 206 -13.85 5.22 34.38
CA LEU A 206 -14.98 4.81 33.57
C LEU A 206 -14.54 4.56 32.11
N ILE A 207 -13.69 5.43 31.57
CA ILE A 207 -13.06 5.25 30.25
C ILE A 207 -12.28 3.93 30.21
N THR A 208 -11.47 3.68 31.24
CA THR A 208 -10.68 2.45 31.39
C THR A 208 -11.60 1.22 31.51
N ALA A 209 -12.68 1.30 32.28
CA ALA A 209 -13.65 0.22 32.41
C ALA A 209 -14.30 -0.13 31.07
N PHE A 210 -14.62 0.86 30.24
CA PHE A 210 -15.13 0.61 28.88
C PHE A 210 -14.07 -0.05 28.00
N LEU A 211 -12.83 0.43 27.99
CA LEU A 211 -11.77 -0.13 27.14
C LEU A 211 -11.35 -1.55 27.57
N LYS A 212 -11.35 -1.84 28.87
CA LYS A 212 -11.07 -3.20 29.40
C LYS A 212 -12.05 -4.26 28.90
N THR A 213 -13.22 -3.88 28.40
CA THR A 213 -14.15 -4.84 27.79
C THR A 213 -13.64 -5.44 26.47
N GLY A 214 -12.64 -4.81 25.84
CA GLY A 214 -11.92 -5.34 24.69
C GLY A 214 -10.68 -6.17 25.04
N SER A 215 -10.33 -6.29 26.33
CA SER A 215 -9.20 -7.13 26.76
C SER A 215 -9.57 -8.61 26.71
N ASN A 216 -8.64 -9.46 26.28
CA ASN A 216 -8.78 -10.91 26.37
C ASN A 216 -8.53 -11.34 27.83
N GLU A 217 -9.37 -12.21 28.38
CA GLU A 217 -9.17 -12.75 29.75
C GLU A 217 -7.80 -13.42 29.93
N ASN A 218 -7.25 -13.98 28.85
CA ASN A 218 -5.95 -14.65 28.85
C ASN A 218 -4.75 -13.71 28.68
N ASP A 219 -4.97 -12.46 28.28
CA ASP A 219 -3.92 -11.46 28.11
C ASP A 219 -4.38 -10.13 28.72
N PRO A 220 -4.13 -9.91 30.02
CA PRO A 220 -4.56 -8.70 30.72
C PRO A 220 -3.74 -7.46 30.34
N GLN A 221 -2.85 -7.55 29.34
CA GLN A 221 -2.13 -6.38 28.85
C GLN A 221 -3.09 -5.33 28.31
N GLN A 222 -2.70 -4.07 28.50
CA GLN A 222 -3.44 -2.92 28.04
C GLN A 222 -3.33 -2.84 26.51
N TRP A 223 -4.40 -3.17 25.79
CA TRP A 223 -4.43 -3.20 24.33
C TRP A 223 -4.55 -1.81 23.67
N TRP A 224 -4.68 -0.75 24.46
CA TRP A 224 -4.79 0.63 23.97
C TRP A 224 -3.72 1.54 24.57
N ARG A 225 -3.34 2.58 23.82
CA ARG A 225 -2.38 3.61 24.26
C ARG A 225 -2.91 5.01 23.96
N GLU A 226 -2.75 5.94 24.90
CA GLU A 226 -3.09 7.35 24.69
C GLU A 226 -2.21 7.97 23.59
N VAL A 227 -2.82 8.75 22.69
CA VAL A 227 -2.12 9.40 21.55
C VAL A 227 -2.22 10.92 21.55
N PHE A 228 -3.19 11.47 22.28
CA PHE A 228 -3.33 12.91 22.47
C PHE A 228 -2.64 13.34 23.77
N VAL A 229 -2.87 14.59 24.20
CA VAL A 229 -2.40 15.09 25.50
C VAL A 229 -2.88 14.11 26.61
N PRO A 230 -1.96 13.54 27.41
CA PRO A 230 -2.31 12.49 28.36
C PRO A 230 -3.45 12.87 29.30
N GLY A 231 -4.47 12.01 29.34
CA GLY A 231 -5.69 12.19 30.11
C GLY A 231 -6.55 13.39 29.71
N GLN A 232 -6.48 13.86 28.46
CA GLN A 232 -7.34 14.90 27.91
C GLN A 232 -8.20 14.36 26.76
N MET A 233 -9.49 14.71 26.75
CA MET A 233 -10.41 14.44 25.65
C MET A 233 -10.54 15.64 24.71
N LEU A 234 -10.98 15.37 23.48
CA LEU A 234 -11.30 16.39 22.49
C LEU A 234 -12.82 16.63 22.51
N PRO A 235 -13.32 17.84 22.83
CA PRO A 235 -14.73 18.16 22.69
C PRO A 235 -15.16 18.45 21.24
N PHE A 236 -16.33 17.94 20.87
CA PHE A 236 -17.14 18.41 19.74
C PHE A 236 -18.50 18.88 20.27
N PHE A 237 -18.80 20.18 20.17
CA PHE A 237 -20.02 20.76 20.73
C PHE A 237 -20.99 21.28 19.68
N SER A 238 -22.25 21.41 20.07
CA SER A 238 -23.25 22.23 19.40
C SER A 238 -23.99 23.00 20.46
N LEU A 239 -23.92 24.33 20.42
CA LEU A 239 -24.59 25.22 21.36
C LEU A 239 -25.59 26.11 20.62
N PHE A 240 -26.82 26.11 21.10
CA PHE A 240 -27.86 27.04 20.69
C PHE A 240 -28.15 27.96 21.86
N VAL A 241 -27.85 29.23 21.67
CA VAL A 241 -27.87 30.25 22.72
C VAL A 241 -28.90 31.30 22.36
N ASN A 242 -29.76 31.65 23.30
CA ASN A 242 -30.75 32.71 23.16
C ASN A 242 -30.38 33.91 24.03
N ASP A 243 -30.83 35.08 23.61
CA ASP A 243 -30.75 36.34 24.35
C ASP A 243 -29.30 36.83 24.58
N LEU A 244 -28.38 36.51 23.67
CA LEU A 244 -27.00 36.98 23.71
C LEU A 244 -26.87 38.30 22.93
N PRO A 245 -26.50 39.43 23.56
CA PRO A 245 -26.33 40.67 22.82
C PRO A 245 -25.22 40.55 21.78
N ALA A 246 -25.45 41.03 20.56
CA ALA A 246 -24.58 40.78 19.40
C ALA A 246 -23.10 41.18 19.62
N GLU A 247 -22.84 42.20 20.45
CA GLU A 247 -21.50 42.65 20.83
C GLU A 247 -20.69 41.60 21.62
N TYR A 248 -21.35 40.60 22.22
CA TYR A 248 -20.72 39.49 22.95
C TYR A 248 -20.45 38.28 22.06
N ASN A 249 -21.00 38.21 20.83
CA ASN A 249 -20.82 37.06 19.94
C ASN A 249 -19.33 36.77 19.67
N PRO A 250 -18.48 37.74 19.31
CA PRO A 250 -17.06 37.48 19.07
C PRO A 250 -16.33 36.96 20.31
N TYR A 251 -16.70 37.44 21.50
CA TYR A 251 -16.09 37.01 22.76
C TYR A 251 -16.50 35.58 23.14
N LEU A 252 -17.75 35.20 22.88
CA LEU A 252 -18.19 33.81 23.08
C LEU A 252 -17.48 32.87 22.10
N LEU A 253 -17.39 33.25 20.82
CA LEU A 253 -16.65 32.49 19.81
C LEU A 253 -15.19 32.30 20.19
N TYR A 254 -14.52 33.36 20.67
CA TYR A 254 -13.15 33.28 21.17
C TYR A 254 -13.00 32.31 22.34
N LYS A 255 -13.91 32.35 23.33
CA LYS A 255 -13.90 31.42 24.47
C LYS A 255 -14.12 29.98 24.02
N LEU A 256 -15.05 29.74 23.11
CA LEU A 256 -15.35 28.41 22.59
C LEU A 256 -14.20 27.84 21.75
N HIS A 257 -13.54 28.67 20.95
CA HIS A 257 -12.36 28.28 20.16
C HIS A 257 -11.22 27.78 21.04
N ASN A 258 -10.98 28.45 22.16
CA ASN A 258 -9.92 28.14 23.10
C ASN A 258 -10.35 27.21 24.24
N PHE A 259 -11.61 26.75 24.25
CA PHE A 259 -12.21 26.01 25.36
C PHE A 259 -11.99 26.67 26.72
N PHE A 260 -12.09 27.99 26.80
CA PHE A 260 -11.94 28.71 28.05
C PHE A 260 -13.19 28.58 28.91
N HIS A 261 -12.97 28.31 30.19
CA HIS A 261 -14.02 28.45 31.19
C HIS A 261 -14.42 29.93 31.33
N ILE A 262 -15.53 30.21 32.04
CA ILE A 262 -16.12 31.56 32.05
C ILE A 262 -15.14 32.65 32.52
N GLY A 263 -14.26 32.32 33.47
CA GLY A 263 -13.31 33.25 34.07
C GLY A 263 -12.01 33.47 33.28
N GLN A 264 -11.76 32.69 32.22
CA GLN A 264 -10.51 32.73 31.46
C GLN A 264 -10.66 33.48 30.12
N GLY A 265 -9.57 34.08 29.63
CA GLY A 265 -9.56 34.70 28.30
C GLY A 265 -10.36 36.00 28.22
N ASN A 266 -10.34 36.83 29.27
CA ASN A 266 -11.13 38.08 29.33
C ASN A 266 -10.54 39.24 28.51
N HIS A 267 -9.37 39.03 27.91
CA HIS A 267 -8.61 40.04 27.17
C HIS A 267 -8.12 39.49 25.82
N PRO A 268 -9.04 39.09 24.91
CA PRO A 268 -8.67 38.70 23.56
C PRO A 268 -8.00 39.86 22.82
N SER A 269 -7.12 39.55 21.88
CA SER A 269 -6.60 40.57 20.96
C SER A 269 -7.72 41.05 20.03
N ARG A 270 -7.48 42.17 19.34
CA ARG A 270 -8.44 42.67 18.33
C ARG A 270 -8.60 41.69 17.16
N GLU A 271 -7.54 40.98 16.80
CA GLU A 271 -7.51 39.99 15.72
C GLU A 271 -8.36 38.75 16.08
N ASP A 272 -8.31 38.33 17.35
CA ASP A 272 -9.10 37.20 17.84
C ASP A 272 -10.62 37.43 17.78
N LEU A 273 -11.05 38.69 17.85
CA LEU A 273 -12.46 39.09 17.82
C LEU A 273 -12.99 39.36 16.41
N GLN A 274 -12.17 39.19 15.38
CA GLN A 274 -12.58 39.44 14.00
C GLN A 274 -13.58 38.35 13.54
N PRO A 275 -14.74 38.71 12.95
CA PRO A 275 -15.71 37.73 12.46
C PRO A 275 -15.18 36.82 11.34
N ASP A 276 -14.16 37.27 10.61
CA ASP A 276 -13.44 36.55 9.56
C ASP A 276 -12.19 35.82 10.06
N ASN A 277 -12.06 35.64 11.38
CA ASN A 277 -10.98 34.85 11.97
C ASN A 277 -10.90 33.47 11.28
N PRO A 278 -9.70 33.02 10.84
CA PRO A 278 -9.53 31.76 10.13
C PRO A 278 -10.00 30.51 10.89
N ALA A 279 -10.16 30.59 12.22
CA ALA A 279 -10.70 29.52 13.05
C ALA A 279 -12.24 29.40 13.00
N LEU A 280 -12.91 30.31 12.30
CA LEU A 280 -14.36 30.38 12.19
C LEU A 280 -14.81 30.08 10.76
N LEU A 281 -15.98 29.46 10.65
CA LEU A 281 -16.68 29.28 9.38
C LEU A 281 -18.14 29.68 9.57
N SER A 282 -18.53 30.84 9.02
CA SER A 282 -19.93 31.26 9.03
C SER A 282 -20.80 30.25 8.28
N TYR A 283 -21.88 29.82 8.94
CA TYR A 283 -22.91 28.95 8.37
C TYR A 283 -24.08 29.78 7.84
N THR A 284 -24.58 30.71 8.67
CA THR A 284 -25.58 31.73 8.35
C THR A 284 -25.34 32.94 9.25
N GLU A 285 -26.14 34.00 9.13
CA GLU A 285 -26.18 35.08 10.10
C GLU A 285 -26.30 34.51 11.53
N GLN A 286 -25.41 34.99 12.40
CA GLN A 286 -25.32 34.61 13.82
C GLN A 286 -25.03 33.13 14.11
N GLN A 287 -24.49 32.40 13.13
CA GLN A 287 -24.20 30.98 13.27
C GLN A 287 -22.86 30.62 12.67
N TRP A 288 -22.02 29.94 13.44
CA TRP A 288 -20.64 29.66 13.08
C TRP A 288 -20.23 28.26 13.50
N PHE A 289 -19.41 27.62 12.66
CA PHE A 289 -18.54 26.56 13.13
C PHE A 289 -17.25 27.15 13.70
N VAL A 290 -16.75 26.52 14.76
CA VAL A 290 -15.53 26.87 15.46
C VAL A 290 -14.57 25.69 15.36
N PHE A 291 -13.33 25.93 14.98
CA PHE A 291 -12.32 24.90 14.75
C PHE A 291 -11.06 25.18 15.56
N SER A 292 -10.53 24.18 16.26
CA SER A 292 -9.30 24.25 17.04
C SER A 292 -8.56 22.92 17.01
N LEU A 293 -7.26 22.94 17.32
CA LEU A 293 -6.48 21.72 17.50
C LEU A 293 -6.98 20.86 18.67
N GLU A 294 -7.64 21.49 19.65
CA GLU A 294 -8.18 20.84 20.84
C GLU A 294 -9.64 20.38 20.69
N GLY A 295 -10.27 20.61 19.54
CA GLY A 295 -11.67 20.28 19.30
C GLY A 295 -12.40 21.37 18.52
N GLY A 296 -13.73 21.37 18.56
CA GLY A 296 -14.51 22.52 18.10
C GLY A 296 -16.00 22.21 18.09
N GLY A 297 -16.76 22.85 17.20
CA GLY A 297 -18.19 22.67 17.22
C GLY A 297 -18.96 23.70 16.43
N PHE A 298 -20.22 23.88 16.82
CA PHE A 298 -21.16 24.81 16.24
C PHE A 298 -21.76 25.71 17.32
N LEU A 299 -21.83 27.01 17.03
CA LEU A 299 -22.57 27.99 17.82
C LEU A 299 -23.67 28.59 16.95
N GLY A 300 -24.91 28.51 17.41
CA GLY A 300 -26.02 29.31 16.90
C GLY A 300 -26.52 30.26 17.97
N VAL A 301 -26.49 31.55 17.67
CA VAL A 301 -27.06 32.60 18.51
C VAL A 301 -28.42 33.02 17.94
N ASP A 302 -29.43 33.09 18.80
CA ASP A 302 -30.81 33.47 18.47
C ASP A 302 -31.35 32.75 17.23
N ALA A 303 -31.10 31.43 17.18
CA ALA A 303 -31.44 30.61 16.02
C ALA A 303 -32.97 30.65 15.76
N PRO A 304 -33.42 30.77 14.49
CA PRO A 304 -34.84 30.85 14.18
C PRO A 304 -35.63 29.66 14.71
N GLN A 305 -36.82 29.89 15.26
CA GLN A 305 -37.69 28.86 15.85
C GLN A 305 -38.45 28.04 14.78
N THR A 306 -37.73 27.53 13.77
CA THR A 306 -38.26 26.68 12.70
C THR A 306 -37.90 25.21 12.93
N ASN A 307 -38.66 24.29 12.32
CA ASN A 307 -38.37 22.85 12.40
C ASN A 307 -36.93 22.51 11.96
N PHE A 308 -36.39 23.26 11.00
CA PHE A 308 -35.02 23.05 10.55
C PHE A 308 -34.01 23.27 11.69
N PHE A 309 -34.05 24.41 12.38
CA PHE A 309 -33.09 24.71 13.45
C PHE A 309 -33.37 23.94 14.75
N GLN A 310 -34.62 23.56 14.99
CA GLN A 310 -34.99 22.85 16.22
C GLN A 310 -34.79 21.32 16.12
N GLN A 311 -34.78 20.75 14.92
CA GLN A 311 -34.74 19.30 14.74
C GLN A 311 -33.71 18.86 13.69
N THR A 312 -33.83 19.37 12.46
CA THR A 312 -33.02 18.91 11.33
C THR A 312 -31.53 19.24 11.49
N LEU A 313 -31.21 20.51 11.77
CA LEU A 313 -29.84 20.96 11.93
C LEU A 313 -29.16 20.32 13.15
N PRO A 314 -29.77 20.27 14.36
CA PRO A 314 -29.21 19.52 15.48
C PRO A 314 -28.96 18.04 15.14
N SER A 315 -29.85 17.38 14.39
CA SER A 315 -29.58 16.01 13.92
C SER A 315 -28.39 15.95 12.98
N HIS A 316 -28.31 16.84 11.98
CA HIS A 316 -27.15 16.92 11.10
C HIS A 316 -25.84 17.20 11.85
N LEU A 317 -25.87 18.06 12.87
CA LEU A 317 -24.72 18.37 13.71
C LEU A 317 -24.25 17.12 14.48
N ARG A 318 -25.21 16.34 15.03
CA ARG A 318 -24.93 15.10 15.76
C ARG A 318 -24.38 13.99 14.89
N ASP A 319 -24.96 13.80 13.72
CA ASP A 319 -24.69 12.60 12.91
C ASP A 319 -23.68 12.90 11.80
N LYS A 320 -23.92 13.95 11.00
CA LYS A 320 -23.13 14.24 9.79
C LYS A 320 -21.89 15.04 10.11
N TYR A 321 -22.01 16.21 10.75
CA TYR A 321 -20.85 17.07 11.02
C TYR A 321 -19.90 16.46 12.05
N PHE A 322 -20.43 15.77 13.06
CA PHE A 322 -19.61 15.02 13.99
C PHE A 322 -18.81 13.90 13.29
N LEU A 323 -19.41 13.19 12.32
CA LEU A 323 -18.69 12.19 11.53
C LEU A 323 -17.52 12.80 10.74
N LEU A 324 -17.70 14.01 10.18
CA LEU A 324 -16.62 14.71 9.47
C LEU A 324 -15.46 15.05 10.40
N PHE A 325 -15.76 15.51 11.61
CA PHE A 325 -14.77 15.74 12.65
C PHE A 325 -14.04 14.44 13.03
N LEU A 326 -14.77 13.34 13.23
CA LEU A 326 -14.20 12.03 13.57
C LEU A 326 -13.29 11.48 12.45
N LEU A 327 -13.68 11.64 11.18
CA LEU A 327 -12.87 11.25 10.02
C LEU A 327 -11.58 12.06 9.90
N ALA A 328 -11.64 13.37 10.17
CA ALA A 328 -10.46 14.22 10.19
C ALA A 328 -9.53 13.87 11.37
N LEU A 329 -10.08 13.55 12.55
CA LEU A 329 -9.30 13.04 13.68
C LEU A 329 -8.66 11.68 13.38
N HIS A 330 -9.40 10.76 12.74
CA HIS A 330 -8.86 9.48 12.28
C HIS A 330 -7.62 9.70 11.42
N GLN A 331 -7.71 10.56 10.39
CA GLN A 331 -6.57 10.87 9.54
C GLN A 331 -5.40 11.49 10.31
N LYS A 332 -5.68 12.44 11.21
CA LYS A 332 -4.66 13.06 12.06
C LYS A 332 -3.89 12.02 12.88
N PHE A 333 -4.60 11.18 13.61
CA PHE A 333 -3.99 10.22 14.52
C PHE A 333 -3.33 9.05 13.79
N THR A 334 -3.82 8.66 12.60
CA THR A 334 -3.11 7.72 11.74
C THR A 334 -1.76 8.28 11.28
N LEU A 335 -1.72 9.53 10.82
CA LEU A 335 -0.48 10.18 10.39
C LEU A 335 0.51 10.34 11.55
N MET A 336 0.04 10.77 12.72
CA MET A 336 0.86 10.86 13.93
C MET A 336 1.42 9.50 14.35
N MET A 337 0.60 8.44 14.34
CA MET A 337 1.04 7.09 14.65
C MET A 337 2.12 6.60 13.68
N LEU A 338 1.93 6.81 12.37
CA LEU A 338 2.92 6.41 11.37
C LEU A 338 4.22 7.21 11.50
N SER A 339 4.15 8.52 11.78
CA SER A 339 5.31 9.35 12.08
C SER A 339 6.07 8.87 13.31
N GLU A 340 5.36 8.52 14.39
CA GLU A 340 5.99 7.93 15.58
C GLU A 340 6.67 6.59 15.26
N LYS A 341 6.04 5.73 14.43
CA LYS A 341 6.67 4.49 13.96
C LYS A 341 7.94 4.75 13.15
N VAL A 342 7.96 5.76 12.29
CA VAL A 342 9.18 6.18 11.56
C VAL A 342 10.26 6.60 12.55
N ALA A 343 9.94 7.50 13.48
CA ALA A 343 10.90 8.03 14.45
C ALA A 343 11.46 6.94 15.39
N ALA A 344 10.61 6.01 15.87
CA ALA A 344 11.02 4.96 16.81
C ALA A 344 11.94 3.91 16.16
N ASN A 345 11.78 3.66 14.87
CA ASN A 345 12.56 2.69 14.10
C ASN A 345 13.74 3.33 13.35
N TRP A 346 13.84 4.65 13.33
CA TRP A 346 15.01 5.36 12.84
C TRP A 346 16.13 5.35 13.89
N LYS A 347 16.77 4.19 14.04
CA LYS A 347 18.01 4.07 14.82
C LYS A 347 19.16 3.96 13.85
N ILE A 348 20.01 4.98 13.82
CA ILE A 348 21.31 4.88 13.16
C ILE A 348 22.21 4.11 14.13
N SER A 349 22.17 2.77 14.07
CA SER A 349 23.11 1.94 14.83
C SER A 349 24.46 1.90 14.13
N ASP A 350 25.54 1.98 14.91
CA ASP A 350 26.89 1.73 14.43
C ASP A 350 27.12 0.24 14.10
N ASP A 351 26.27 -0.66 14.60
CA ASP A 351 26.31 -2.09 14.26
C ASP A 351 25.56 -2.34 12.95
N VAL A 352 26.30 -2.10 11.87
CA VAL A 352 25.78 -1.95 10.52
C VAL A 352 24.98 -3.18 10.09
N ALA A 353 25.51 -4.41 10.23
CA ALA A 353 25.05 -5.58 9.46
C ALA A 353 23.60 -6.02 9.74
N THR A 354 23.25 -6.29 10.99
CA THR A 354 21.96 -6.90 11.36
C THR A 354 20.80 -5.89 11.28
N ASP A 355 21.12 -4.61 11.39
CA ASP A 355 20.15 -3.51 11.49
C ASP A 355 19.51 -3.17 10.12
N VAL A 356 20.26 -3.28 9.01
CA VAL A 356 19.75 -2.86 7.68
C VAL A 356 18.63 -3.76 7.15
N GLU A 357 18.69 -5.08 7.33
CA GLU A 357 17.61 -5.96 6.85
C GLU A 357 16.33 -5.75 7.67
N HIS A 358 16.48 -5.61 9.00
CA HIS A 358 15.37 -5.29 9.89
C HIS A 358 14.75 -3.94 9.53
N ASN A 359 15.55 -2.88 9.42
CA ASN A 359 15.10 -1.54 9.05
C ASN A 359 14.43 -1.54 7.67
N THR A 360 14.97 -2.26 6.70
CA THR A 360 14.34 -2.39 5.37
C THR A 360 12.95 -3.02 5.46
N LYS A 361 12.78 -4.09 6.25
CA LYS A 361 11.47 -4.74 6.47
C LYS A 361 10.51 -3.80 7.19
N VAL A 362 10.97 -3.11 8.24
CA VAL A 362 10.16 -2.17 9.01
C VAL A 362 9.70 -0.99 8.15
N PHE A 363 10.60 -0.32 7.43
CA PHE A 363 10.25 0.80 6.55
C PHE A 363 9.39 0.36 5.37
N THR A 364 9.60 -0.85 4.85
CA THR A 364 8.69 -1.42 3.83
C THR A 364 7.28 -1.60 4.40
N ASN A 365 7.15 -2.08 5.64
CA ASN A 365 5.86 -2.21 6.32
C ASN A 365 5.21 -0.82 6.53
N ILE A 366 5.94 0.15 7.07
CA ILE A 366 5.44 1.53 7.28
C ILE A 366 4.98 2.13 5.95
N ARG A 367 5.78 2.00 4.88
CA ARG A 367 5.41 2.47 3.53
C ARG A 367 4.12 1.80 3.04
N ASN A 368 3.99 0.49 3.21
CA ASN A 368 2.79 -0.24 2.81
C ASN A 368 1.56 0.22 3.61
N GLN A 369 1.71 0.49 4.92
CA GLN A 369 0.65 1.05 5.75
C GLN A 369 0.26 2.46 5.29
N LEU A 370 1.23 3.33 4.97
CA LEU A 370 0.98 4.67 4.42
C LEU A 370 0.27 4.60 3.05
N LEU A 371 0.67 3.70 2.17
CA LEU A 371 0.02 3.49 0.87
C LEU A 371 -1.42 2.97 1.04
N LEU A 372 -1.63 2.01 1.94
CA LEU A 372 -2.96 1.49 2.25
C LEU A 372 -3.86 2.59 2.82
N PHE A 373 -3.34 3.40 3.75
CA PHE A 373 -4.04 4.56 4.28
C PHE A 373 -4.34 5.60 3.19
N THR A 374 -3.39 5.91 2.31
CA THR A 374 -3.60 6.82 1.18
C THR A 374 -4.72 6.33 0.27
N ALA A 375 -4.75 5.03 -0.03
CA ALA A 375 -5.73 4.44 -0.93
C ALA A 375 -7.14 4.35 -0.32
N ARG A 376 -7.26 4.17 1.00
CA ARG A 376 -8.52 3.81 1.66
C ARG A 376 -9.02 4.78 2.72
N GLY A 377 -8.14 5.46 3.45
CA GLY A 377 -8.48 6.28 4.62
C GLY A 377 -8.16 7.78 4.48
N TYR A 378 -7.35 8.17 3.49
CA TYR A 378 -7.03 9.56 3.18
C TYR A 378 -7.99 10.12 2.13
N PHE A 379 -9.06 10.75 2.61
CA PHE A 379 -10.12 11.32 1.79
C PHE A 379 -9.87 12.80 1.55
N THR A 380 -9.82 13.21 0.27
CA THR A 380 -9.86 14.62 -0.10
C THR A 380 -11.28 15.18 -0.06
N GLN A 381 -12.27 14.34 -0.35
CA GLN A 381 -13.69 14.65 -0.26
C GLN A 381 -14.44 13.48 0.41
N VAL A 382 -15.40 13.82 1.28
CA VAL A 382 -16.17 12.84 2.06
C VAL A 382 -17.67 12.86 1.75
N MET A 383 -18.22 14.04 1.47
CA MET A 383 -19.65 14.26 1.28
C MET A 383 -19.95 14.82 -0.12
N GLN A 384 -21.15 14.52 -0.62
CA GLN A 384 -21.67 15.03 -1.89
C GLN A 384 -22.08 16.50 -1.80
N ARG A 385 -22.62 16.94 -0.65
CA ARG A 385 -23.09 18.32 -0.48
C ARG A 385 -21.95 19.27 -0.08
N GLU A 386 -21.98 20.45 -0.68
CA GLU A 386 -20.94 21.47 -0.53
C GLU A 386 -20.73 21.93 0.91
N HIS A 387 -21.81 22.23 1.65
CA HIS A 387 -21.71 22.76 3.02
C HIS A 387 -21.06 21.78 4.00
N TYR A 388 -21.28 20.47 3.83
CA TYR A 388 -20.60 19.45 4.62
C TYR A 388 -19.13 19.37 4.23
N HIS A 389 -18.84 19.33 2.92
CA HIS A 389 -17.46 19.25 2.43
C HIS A 389 -16.62 20.48 2.84
N ARG A 390 -17.21 21.69 2.86
CA ARG A 390 -16.54 22.91 3.34
C ARG A 390 -16.12 22.81 4.81
N CYS A 391 -16.99 22.28 5.67
CA CYS A 391 -16.66 22.03 7.07
C CYS A 391 -15.56 20.96 7.23
N TYR A 392 -15.63 19.87 6.44
CA TYR A 392 -14.60 18.84 6.44
C TYR A 392 -13.23 19.37 6.02
N ARG A 393 -13.14 20.10 4.90
CA ARG A 393 -11.88 20.74 4.46
C ARG A 393 -11.30 21.64 5.56
N LYS A 394 -12.17 22.36 6.27
CA LYS A 394 -11.73 23.21 7.36
C LYS A 394 -11.10 22.42 8.52
N TRP A 395 -11.63 21.24 8.83
CA TRP A 395 -10.97 20.32 9.77
C TRP A 395 -9.61 19.83 9.25
N GLN A 396 -9.50 19.51 7.96
CA GLN A 396 -8.22 19.09 7.37
C GLN A 396 -7.16 20.19 7.44
N GLU A 397 -7.55 21.45 7.17
CA GLU A 397 -6.70 22.64 7.30
C GLU A 397 -6.22 22.82 8.75
N VAL A 398 -7.15 22.84 9.71
CA VAL A 398 -6.82 23.08 11.12
C VAL A 398 -5.96 21.97 11.70
N PHE A 399 -6.20 20.71 11.32
CA PHE A 399 -5.34 19.59 11.70
C PHE A 399 -4.09 19.44 10.84
N GLN A 400 -3.89 20.34 9.86
CA GLN A 400 -2.72 20.37 8.98
C GLN A 400 -2.45 19.02 8.29
N LEU A 401 -3.53 18.32 7.89
CA LEU A 401 -3.44 16.94 7.41
C LEU A 401 -2.63 16.82 6.11
N GLU A 402 -2.73 17.81 5.22
CA GLU A 402 -1.94 17.84 4.00
C GLU A 402 -0.45 17.98 4.29
N ARG A 403 -0.09 18.88 5.21
CA ARG A 403 1.29 19.08 5.64
C ARG A 403 1.86 17.84 6.33
N LEU A 404 1.14 17.29 7.31
CA LEU A 404 1.55 16.08 8.04
C LEU A 404 1.71 14.89 7.09
N TYR A 405 0.81 14.75 6.12
CA TYR A 405 0.91 13.71 5.09
C TYR A 405 2.15 13.90 4.20
N GLY A 406 2.40 15.13 3.73
CA GLY A 406 3.57 15.46 2.92
C GLY A 406 4.88 15.17 3.64
N GLU A 407 5.04 15.69 4.87
CA GLU A 407 6.22 15.46 5.72
C GLU A 407 6.46 13.97 5.95
N LEU A 408 5.43 13.21 6.37
CA LEU A 408 5.56 11.78 6.59
C LEU A 408 5.90 11.00 5.30
N ASN A 409 5.28 11.36 4.17
CA ASN A 409 5.55 10.68 2.91
C ASN A 409 6.97 10.94 2.41
N ASP A 410 7.47 12.16 2.56
CA ASP A 410 8.85 12.50 2.23
C ASP A 410 9.83 11.78 3.16
N GLU A 411 9.59 11.76 4.48
CA GLU A 411 10.40 11.00 5.45
C GLU A 411 10.44 9.50 5.11
N VAL A 412 9.29 8.86 4.90
CA VAL A 412 9.22 7.43 4.55
C VAL A 412 9.95 7.13 3.25
N ARG A 413 9.84 8.02 2.25
CA ARG A 413 10.56 7.88 0.97
C ARG A 413 12.07 7.97 1.19
N GLU A 414 12.53 9.00 1.89
CA GLU A 414 13.96 9.20 2.18
C GLU A 414 14.55 8.02 2.96
N MET A 415 13.84 7.52 3.98
CA MET A 415 14.31 6.38 4.78
C MET A 415 14.33 5.07 3.99
N HIS A 416 13.35 4.88 3.10
CA HIS A 416 13.34 3.73 2.20
C HIS A 416 14.49 3.78 1.19
N GLU A 417 14.73 4.94 0.58
CA GLU A 417 15.84 5.16 -0.36
C GLU A 417 17.19 4.99 0.31
N TYR A 418 17.36 5.50 1.53
CA TYR A 418 18.57 5.30 2.33
C TYR A 418 18.81 3.82 2.64
N SER A 419 17.77 3.10 3.08
CA SER A 419 17.86 1.65 3.37
C SER A 419 18.24 0.85 2.12
N LEU A 420 17.66 1.19 0.96
CA LEU A 420 17.99 0.57 -0.32
C LEU A 420 19.44 0.88 -0.74
N MET A 421 19.90 2.13 -0.55
CA MET A 421 21.28 2.52 -0.84
C MET A 421 22.28 1.72 0.01
N GLN A 422 21.99 1.51 1.29
CA GLN A 422 22.82 0.69 2.18
C GLN A 422 22.87 -0.78 1.73
N LEU A 423 21.73 -1.33 1.32
CA LEU A 423 21.67 -2.70 0.80
C LEU A 423 22.48 -2.85 -0.49
N LEU A 424 22.40 -1.87 -1.41
CA LEU A 424 23.20 -1.86 -2.64
C LEU A 424 24.69 -1.75 -2.35
N ARG A 425 25.12 -0.87 -1.44
CA ARG A 425 26.54 -0.75 -1.06
C ARG A 425 27.12 -2.05 -0.53
N ARG A 426 26.33 -2.81 0.25
CA ARG A 426 26.77 -4.13 0.73
C ARG A 426 26.85 -5.18 -0.36
N GLN A 427 25.92 -5.17 -1.29
CA GLN A 427 25.99 -6.07 -2.43
C GLN A 427 27.25 -5.77 -3.25
N ASP A 428 27.59 -4.49 -3.44
CA ASP A 428 28.81 -4.07 -4.11
C ASP A 428 30.08 -4.45 -3.33
N GLU A 429 30.09 -4.28 -2.00
CA GLU A 429 31.22 -4.68 -1.15
C GLU A 429 31.40 -6.20 -1.12
N ALA A 430 30.32 -6.96 -1.00
CA ALA A 430 30.35 -8.41 -1.08
C ALA A 430 30.77 -8.90 -2.47
N ALA A 431 30.37 -8.21 -3.54
CA ALA A 431 30.84 -8.48 -4.90
C ALA A 431 32.34 -8.20 -5.04
N LYS A 432 32.82 -7.06 -4.54
CA LYS A 432 34.25 -6.71 -4.53
C LYS A 432 35.09 -7.70 -3.73
N GLU A 433 34.58 -8.17 -2.59
CA GLU A 433 35.28 -9.15 -1.77
C GLU A 433 35.31 -10.53 -2.44
N ARG A 434 34.22 -10.94 -3.08
CA ARG A 434 34.22 -12.15 -3.93
C ARG A 434 35.19 -12.03 -5.09
N ASP A 435 35.28 -10.86 -5.72
CA ASP A 435 36.24 -10.62 -6.79
C ASP A 435 37.69 -10.66 -6.28
N ARG A 436 37.97 -10.12 -5.08
CA ARG A 436 39.28 -10.24 -4.42
C ARG A 436 39.62 -11.67 -4.08
N GLN A 437 38.70 -12.43 -3.50
CA GLN A 437 38.88 -13.85 -3.21
C GLN A 437 39.18 -14.64 -4.49
N ARG A 438 38.43 -14.36 -5.56
CA ARG A 438 38.65 -14.97 -6.87
C ARG A 438 40.00 -14.59 -7.48
N GLN A 439 40.44 -13.34 -7.35
CA GLN A 439 41.75 -12.90 -7.80
C GLN A 439 42.89 -13.57 -7.00
N GLU A 440 42.73 -13.72 -5.70
CA GLU A 440 43.70 -14.41 -4.86
C GLU A 440 43.74 -15.91 -5.18
N GLU A 441 42.58 -16.55 -5.42
CA GLU A 441 42.50 -17.94 -5.90
C GLU A 441 43.20 -18.11 -7.26
N ILE A 442 42.98 -17.20 -8.20
CA ILE A 442 43.68 -17.20 -9.49
C ILE A 442 45.19 -17.03 -9.27
N ARG A 443 45.63 -16.13 -8.38
CA ARG A 443 47.05 -15.94 -8.06
C ARG A 443 47.68 -17.19 -7.45
N GLN A 444 46.97 -17.85 -6.54
CA GLN A 444 47.40 -19.12 -5.94
C GLN A 444 47.46 -20.25 -6.97
N GLN A 445 46.50 -20.32 -7.91
CA GLN A 445 46.51 -21.29 -9.01
C GLN A 445 47.68 -21.05 -9.97
N ASP A 446 47.96 -19.79 -10.31
CA ASP A 446 49.09 -19.42 -11.16
C ASP A 446 50.44 -19.72 -10.49
N GLU A 447 50.57 -19.45 -9.19
CA GLU A 447 51.76 -19.82 -8.42
C GLU A 447 51.93 -21.34 -8.35
N ALA A 448 50.85 -22.10 -8.09
CA ALA A 448 50.88 -23.55 -8.10
C ALA A 448 51.19 -24.13 -9.49
N ALA A 449 50.72 -23.51 -10.56
CA ALA A 449 51.04 -23.88 -11.94
C ALA A 449 52.52 -23.64 -12.25
N LYS A 450 53.06 -22.48 -11.86
CA LYS A 450 54.51 -22.19 -12.00
C LYS A 450 55.37 -23.17 -11.23
N GLU A 451 54.96 -23.56 -10.03
CA GLU A 451 55.70 -24.54 -9.23
C GLU A 451 55.64 -25.94 -9.85
N ARG A 452 54.47 -26.35 -10.39
CA ARG A 452 54.35 -27.58 -11.19
C ARG A 452 55.24 -27.54 -12.44
N ASP A 453 55.31 -26.40 -13.12
CA ASP A 453 56.18 -26.25 -14.29
C ASP A 453 57.66 -26.31 -13.90
N ARG A 454 58.06 -25.75 -12.75
CA ARG A 454 59.42 -25.90 -12.20
C ARG A 454 59.73 -27.37 -11.87
N GLN A 455 58.84 -28.06 -11.18
CA GLN A 455 58.99 -29.48 -10.89
C GLN A 455 59.10 -30.31 -12.16
N ARG A 456 58.29 -30.00 -13.17
CA ARG A 456 58.34 -30.64 -14.49
C ARG A 456 59.65 -30.35 -15.22
N GLN A 457 60.16 -29.11 -15.16
CA GLN A 457 61.47 -28.76 -15.71
C GLN A 457 62.61 -29.47 -14.99
N GLU A 458 62.56 -29.58 -13.67
CA GLU A 458 63.54 -30.36 -12.91
C GLU A 458 63.47 -31.85 -13.23
N GLU A 459 62.26 -32.40 -13.40
CA GLU A 459 62.06 -33.79 -13.79
C GLU A 459 62.57 -34.05 -15.20
N ILE A 460 62.27 -33.18 -16.18
CA ILE A 460 62.84 -33.22 -17.52
C ILE A 460 64.37 -33.15 -17.45
N ARG A 461 64.93 -32.26 -16.62
CA ARG A 461 66.38 -32.11 -16.48
C ARG A 461 67.04 -33.35 -15.85
N ARG A 462 66.37 -34.01 -14.89
CA ARG A 462 66.80 -35.30 -14.35
C ARG A 462 66.69 -36.40 -15.39
N GLN A 463 65.62 -36.43 -16.17
CA GLN A 463 65.45 -37.36 -17.28
C GLN A 463 66.50 -37.15 -18.36
N ASP A 464 66.87 -35.91 -18.67
CA ASP A 464 67.94 -35.55 -19.61
C ASP A 464 69.32 -35.94 -19.08
N GLU A 465 69.58 -35.82 -17.77
CA GLU A 465 70.82 -36.32 -17.15
C GLU A 465 70.89 -37.85 -17.16
N VAL A 466 69.77 -38.52 -16.91
CA VAL A 466 69.66 -39.98 -17.03
C VAL A 466 69.82 -40.40 -18.49
N ALA A 467 69.20 -39.68 -19.42
CA ALA A 467 69.32 -39.91 -20.87
C ALA A 467 70.75 -39.68 -21.34
N LYS A 468 71.43 -38.62 -20.88
CA LYS A 468 72.86 -38.40 -21.18
C LYS A 468 73.75 -39.50 -20.61
N LYS A 469 73.47 -40.01 -19.42
CA LYS A 469 74.19 -41.18 -18.87
C LYS A 469 73.91 -42.44 -19.69
N GLN A 470 72.67 -42.65 -20.12
CA GLN A 470 72.29 -43.75 -21.01
C GLN A 470 72.88 -43.59 -22.43
N GLU A 471 73.03 -42.36 -22.92
CA GLU A 471 73.65 -42.02 -24.21
C GLU A 471 75.16 -42.26 -24.15
N LEU A 472 75.83 -41.91 -23.05
CA LEU A 472 77.24 -42.20 -22.83
C LEU A 472 77.50 -43.71 -22.75
N GLN A 473 76.60 -44.43 -22.06
CA GLN A 473 76.63 -45.88 -21.95
C GLN A 473 76.31 -46.56 -23.29
N ARG A 474 75.38 -45.99 -24.08
CA ARG A 474 75.13 -46.37 -25.48
C ARG A 474 76.34 -46.09 -26.37
N GLN A 475 77.07 -45.00 -26.18
CA GLN A 475 78.27 -44.71 -26.97
C GLN A 475 79.41 -45.69 -26.67
N GLU A 476 79.51 -46.18 -25.43
CA GLU A 476 80.42 -47.27 -25.08
C GLU A 476 79.96 -48.62 -25.66
N ASP A 477 78.65 -48.89 -25.66
CA ASP A 477 78.08 -50.09 -26.30
C ASP A 477 78.16 -50.04 -27.83
N ILE A 478 78.06 -48.86 -28.45
CA ILE A 478 78.22 -48.63 -29.89
C ILE A 478 79.68 -48.85 -30.30
N ARG A 479 80.68 -48.44 -29.50
CA ARG A 479 82.09 -48.79 -29.76
C ARG A 479 82.34 -50.30 -29.71
N ARG A 480 81.59 -51.05 -28.90
CA ARG A 480 81.64 -52.53 -28.86
C ARG A 480 80.82 -53.17 -29.99
N GLN A 481 79.79 -52.49 -30.51
CA GLN A 481 78.95 -52.97 -31.60
C GLN A 481 79.50 -52.62 -32.99
N ASP A 482 80.25 -51.54 -33.18
CA ASP A 482 80.90 -51.17 -34.45
C ASP A 482 81.98 -52.18 -34.89
N GLU A 483 82.55 -52.92 -33.94
CA GLU A 483 83.42 -54.07 -34.24
C GLU A 483 82.62 -55.32 -34.68
N ALA A 484 81.37 -55.45 -34.25
CA ALA A 484 80.46 -56.55 -34.61
C ALA A 484 79.54 -56.24 -35.82
N ALA A 485 79.37 -54.96 -36.17
CA ALA A 485 78.47 -54.48 -37.23
C ALA A 485 79.07 -54.59 -38.64
N LYS A 486 80.41 -54.68 -38.77
CA LYS A 486 81.08 -55.00 -40.05
C LYS A 486 80.68 -56.36 -40.63
N GLU A 487 80.13 -57.28 -39.84
CA GLU A 487 79.65 -58.59 -40.33
C GLU A 487 78.13 -58.64 -40.62
N ARG A 488 77.33 -57.72 -40.10
CA ARG A 488 75.85 -57.73 -40.29
C ARG A 488 75.35 -56.82 -41.41
N GLU A 489 76.19 -55.92 -41.91
CA GLU A 489 75.87 -54.99 -43.01
C GLU A 489 75.63 -55.70 -44.36
N ARG A 490 76.00 -56.99 -44.51
CA ARG A 490 75.66 -57.78 -45.70
C ARG A 490 74.22 -58.29 -45.75
N LEU A 491 73.44 -58.22 -44.67
CA LEU A 491 72.13 -58.93 -44.59
C LEU A 491 70.88 -58.05 -44.38
N TYR A 492 70.99 -56.74 -44.12
CA TYR A 492 69.82 -55.91 -43.79
C TYR A 492 69.29 -55.01 -44.93
N LEU A 493 69.92 -55.04 -46.10
CA LEU A 493 69.52 -54.23 -47.27
C LEU A 493 68.20 -54.68 -47.93
N LEU A 494 67.54 -55.73 -47.42
CA LEU A 494 66.29 -56.28 -47.98
C LEU A 494 65.03 -56.03 -47.15
N ALA A 495 65.12 -55.52 -45.90
CA ALA A 495 63.97 -55.52 -44.99
C ALA A 495 63.32 -54.14 -44.72
N LEU A 496 63.91 -53.03 -45.17
CA LEU A 496 63.44 -51.69 -44.77
C LEU A 496 62.97 -50.83 -45.95
N ARG A 497 62.31 -51.45 -46.93
CA ARG A 497 61.47 -50.75 -47.93
C ARG A 497 59.97 -50.88 -47.66
N GLU A 498 59.56 -51.59 -46.60
CA GLU A 498 58.14 -51.85 -46.30
C GLU A 498 57.53 -51.01 -45.17
N LYS A 499 58.30 -50.14 -44.50
CA LYS A 499 57.77 -49.38 -43.33
C LYS A 499 57.49 -47.89 -43.56
N GLU A 500 57.90 -47.31 -44.70
CA GLU A 500 57.70 -45.89 -44.99
C GLU A 500 56.28 -45.51 -45.48
N ALA A 501 55.40 -46.49 -45.72
CA ALA A 501 54.04 -46.23 -46.21
C ALA A 501 52.96 -46.11 -45.11
N ALA A 502 53.27 -46.41 -43.85
CA ALA A 502 52.26 -46.47 -42.77
C ALA A 502 52.11 -45.19 -41.93
N ASP A 503 53.08 -44.27 -41.94
CA ASP A 503 53.10 -43.13 -41.01
C ASP A 503 52.45 -41.84 -41.54
N LYS A 504 52.09 -41.77 -42.83
CA LYS A 504 51.45 -40.58 -43.42
C LYS A 504 49.95 -40.42 -43.15
N GLN A 505 49.29 -41.41 -42.52
CA GLN A 505 47.84 -41.32 -42.20
C GLN A 505 47.52 -40.97 -40.74
N ARG A 506 48.51 -40.95 -39.83
CA ARG A 506 48.26 -40.60 -38.41
C ARG A 506 48.34 -39.09 -38.12
N GLU A 507 48.93 -38.31 -39.01
CA GLU A 507 49.19 -36.88 -38.78
C GLU A 507 47.96 -35.98 -39.01
N GLN A 508 46.96 -36.45 -39.78
CA GLN A 508 45.77 -35.64 -40.10
C GLN A 508 44.64 -35.72 -39.06
N VAL A 509 44.64 -36.74 -38.19
CA VAL A 509 43.59 -36.92 -37.16
C VAL A 509 43.87 -36.07 -35.91
N TYR A 510 45.14 -35.79 -35.61
CA TYR A 510 45.55 -35.04 -34.41
C TYR A 510 45.25 -33.52 -34.51
N LEU A 511 45.23 -32.97 -35.72
CA LEU A 511 45.03 -31.53 -35.96
C LEU A 511 43.55 -31.08 -35.90
N GLN A 512 42.59 -32.00 -35.95
CA GLN A 512 41.15 -31.68 -35.82
C GLN A 512 40.67 -31.68 -34.36
N GLU A 513 41.36 -32.36 -33.45
CA GLU A 513 40.95 -32.48 -32.04
C GLU A 513 41.37 -31.26 -31.20
N LEU A 514 42.41 -30.52 -31.62
CA LEU A 514 42.87 -29.30 -30.93
C LEU A 514 41.94 -28.09 -31.14
N ARG A 515 41.28 -27.96 -32.29
CA ARG A 515 40.42 -26.78 -32.58
C ARG A 515 39.06 -26.81 -31.90
N ALA A 516 38.63 -27.98 -31.39
CA ALA A 516 37.35 -28.12 -30.69
C ALA A 516 37.44 -27.80 -29.18
N LYS A 517 38.65 -27.74 -28.60
CA LYS A 517 38.84 -27.47 -27.16
C LYS A 517 39.03 -25.98 -26.83
N ASP A 518 39.39 -25.14 -27.80
CA ASP A 518 39.60 -23.70 -27.57
C ASP A 518 38.32 -22.86 -27.62
N GLU A 519 37.23 -23.34 -28.21
CA GLU A 519 35.97 -22.58 -28.33
C GLU A 519 35.05 -22.68 -27.09
N ALA A 520 35.37 -23.54 -26.11
CA ALA A 520 34.55 -23.73 -24.90
C ALA A 520 34.96 -22.85 -23.70
N ALA A 521 36.11 -22.18 -23.74
CA ALA A 521 36.65 -21.41 -22.61
C ALA A 521 36.29 -19.91 -22.60
N GLN A 522 35.70 -19.36 -23.68
CA GLN A 522 35.52 -17.91 -23.87
C GLN A 522 34.07 -17.40 -23.75
N LYS A 523 33.22 -17.99 -22.90
CA LYS A 523 31.78 -17.61 -22.83
C LYS A 523 31.17 -17.30 -21.45
N ARG A 524 31.96 -16.98 -20.42
CA ARG A 524 31.40 -16.53 -19.12
C ARG A 524 31.84 -15.15 -18.59
N ASP A 525 32.75 -14.45 -19.26
CA ASP A 525 33.37 -13.23 -18.71
C ASP A 525 32.89 -11.89 -19.32
N ARG A 526 31.76 -11.87 -20.04
CA ARG A 526 31.30 -10.70 -20.81
C ARG A 526 30.13 -9.90 -20.21
N GLN A 527 29.67 -10.21 -19.00
CA GLN A 527 28.50 -9.51 -18.41
C GLN A 527 28.82 -8.45 -17.35
N LEU A 528 30.05 -8.35 -16.84
CA LEU A 528 30.46 -7.26 -15.92
C LEU A 528 31.33 -6.18 -16.60
N GLN A 529 31.99 -6.47 -17.74
CA GLN A 529 32.86 -5.50 -18.41
C GLN A 529 32.10 -4.40 -19.19
N ASN A 530 30.88 -4.65 -19.66
CA ASN A 530 30.21 -3.73 -20.59
C ASN A 530 29.68 -2.44 -19.93
N THR A 531 29.29 -2.47 -18.65
CA THR A 531 28.81 -1.25 -17.96
C THR A 531 29.97 -0.33 -17.58
N VAL A 532 31.09 -0.90 -17.12
CA VAL A 532 32.32 -0.15 -16.84
C VAL A 532 32.93 0.39 -18.12
N TYR A 533 32.93 -0.38 -19.22
CA TYR A 533 33.47 0.06 -20.52
C TYR A 533 32.71 1.26 -21.10
N ILE A 534 31.39 1.38 -20.92
CA ILE A 534 30.61 2.48 -21.51
C ILE A 534 30.88 3.82 -20.81
N VAL A 535 30.95 3.82 -19.48
CA VAL A 535 31.27 5.03 -18.70
C VAL A 535 32.75 5.41 -18.89
N SER A 536 33.65 4.42 -18.92
CA SER A 536 35.10 4.66 -19.13
C SER A 536 35.47 5.02 -20.57
N THR A 537 34.76 4.54 -21.59
CA THR A 537 35.01 4.90 -23.00
C THR A 537 34.47 6.30 -23.32
N GLY A 538 33.32 6.70 -22.74
CA GLY A 538 32.80 8.06 -22.87
C GLY A 538 33.71 9.10 -22.18
N LEU A 539 34.16 8.81 -20.95
CA LEU A 539 35.11 9.67 -20.24
C LEU A 539 36.51 9.65 -20.87
N GLY A 540 36.98 8.50 -21.34
CA GLY A 540 38.27 8.33 -22.01
C GLY A 540 38.36 9.08 -23.34
N ALA A 541 37.33 9.00 -24.19
CA ALA A 541 37.29 9.75 -25.44
C ALA A 541 37.24 11.28 -25.20
N GLY A 542 36.46 11.73 -24.20
CA GLY A 542 36.45 13.14 -23.78
C GLY A 542 37.81 13.62 -23.27
N ALA A 543 38.53 12.80 -22.50
CA ALA A 543 39.87 13.10 -21.98
C ALA A 543 40.96 13.10 -23.07
N ILE A 544 40.85 12.22 -24.08
CA ILE A 544 41.78 12.18 -25.23
C ILE A 544 41.61 13.46 -26.09
N VAL A 545 40.37 13.91 -26.32
CA VAL A 545 40.11 15.15 -27.07
C VAL A 545 40.54 16.39 -26.27
N ALA A 546 40.31 16.40 -24.96
CA ALA A 546 40.75 17.49 -24.07
C ALA A 546 42.29 17.58 -23.96
N SER A 547 42.99 16.44 -23.93
CA SER A 547 44.46 16.41 -23.88
C SER A 547 45.12 16.73 -25.22
N GLY A 548 44.49 16.37 -26.35
CA GLY A 548 44.94 16.73 -27.70
C GLY A 548 44.70 18.20 -28.08
N ALA A 549 43.77 18.89 -27.42
CA ALA A 549 43.43 20.29 -27.73
C ALA A 549 44.61 21.26 -27.56
N GLY A 550 45.54 20.97 -26.63
CA GLY A 550 46.76 21.77 -26.44
C GLY A 550 47.69 21.74 -27.66
N LEU A 551 47.80 20.59 -28.32
CA LEU A 551 48.62 20.40 -29.53
C LEU A 551 47.99 21.06 -30.78
N ILE A 552 46.66 21.15 -30.83
CA ILE A 552 45.94 21.86 -31.91
C ILE A 552 46.12 23.39 -31.79
N THR A 553 46.47 23.90 -30.60
CA THR A 553 46.72 25.33 -30.34
C THR A 553 48.20 25.74 -30.34
N GLN A 554 49.14 24.78 -30.30
CA GLN A 554 50.60 25.04 -30.35
C GLN A 554 51.08 25.15 -31.79
N GLY A 555 50.83 26.31 -32.42
CA GLY A 555 51.31 26.56 -33.78
C GLY A 555 51.16 28.00 -34.26
N SER A 556 51.06 28.99 -33.36
CA SER A 556 50.99 30.40 -33.75
C SER A 556 51.83 31.24 -32.78
N SER A 557 52.92 31.80 -33.30
CA SER A 557 53.88 32.63 -32.57
C SER A 557 53.37 34.04 -32.22
N ASP A 558 52.12 34.38 -32.55
CA ASP A 558 51.54 35.72 -32.34
C ASP A 558 50.43 35.79 -31.28
N GLY A 559 50.25 34.74 -30.46
CA GLY A 559 49.45 34.82 -29.24
C GLY A 559 47.94 35.12 -29.41
N ARG A 560 47.39 35.03 -30.63
CA ARG A 560 45.96 35.24 -30.92
C ARG A 560 45.41 34.21 -31.90
N VAL A 561 45.22 32.98 -31.46
CA VAL A 561 44.40 32.00 -32.20
C VAL A 561 42.93 32.21 -31.81
N THR A 562 42.19 32.93 -32.67
CA THR A 562 40.73 33.07 -32.55
C THR A 562 40.06 32.22 -33.61
N ILE A 563 39.40 31.12 -33.20
CA ILE A 563 38.60 30.29 -34.10
C ILE A 563 37.24 31.00 -34.25
N LYS A 564 36.98 31.59 -35.42
CA LYS A 564 35.66 32.13 -35.76
C LYS A 564 34.74 30.97 -36.14
N LEU A 565 33.79 30.64 -35.26
CA LEU A 565 32.69 29.74 -35.60
C LEU A 565 31.72 30.47 -36.55
N PRO A 566 31.16 29.80 -37.58
CA PRO A 566 30.36 30.45 -38.62
C PRO A 566 29.03 31.08 -38.17
N PHE A 567 28.66 30.99 -36.88
CA PHE A 567 27.34 31.39 -36.39
C PHE A 567 27.36 32.37 -35.20
N THR A 568 28.53 32.82 -34.72
CA THR A 568 28.61 33.83 -33.64
C THR A 568 29.74 34.83 -33.89
N SER A 569 29.47 36.12 -33.67
CA SER A 569 30.45 37.20 -33.86
C SER A 569 31.46 37.34 -32.71
N SER A 570 31.37 36.49 -31.68
CA SER A 570 32.17 36.55 -30.45
C SER A 570 33.30 35.51 -30.49
N SER A 571 34.54 35.94 -30.24
CA SER A 571 35.69 35.05 -30.12
C SER A 571 35.60 34.23 -28.83
N LEU A 572 35.37 32.92 -28.96
CA LEU A 572 35.38 32.00 -27.82
C LEU A 572 36.82 31.71 -27.38
N HIS A 573 37.04 31.69 -26.07
CA HIS A 573 38.32 31.35 -25.49
C HIS A 573 38.70 29.90 -25.89
N PRO A 574 39.98 29.59 -26.18
CA PRO A 574 40.41 28.26 -26.60
C PRO A 574 39.98 27.14 -25.65
N PHE A 575 39.91 27.43 -24.35
CA PHE A 575 39.39 26.53 -23.33
C PHE A 575 37.91 26.15 -23.56
N SER A 576 37.05 27.12 -23.90
CA SER A 576 35.63 26.88 -24.15
C SER A 576 35.41 26.02 -25.41
N VAL A 577 36.28 26.18 -26.41
CA VAL A 577 36.26 25.35 -27.62
C VAL A 577 36.66 23.90 -27.31
N ALA A 578 37.68 23.70 -26.47
CA ALA A 578 38.12 22.37 -26.04
C ALA A 578 37.03 21.63 -25.24
N VAL A 579 36.33 22.34 -24.33
CA VAL A 579 35.21 21.77 -23.56
C VAL A 579 34.01 21.45 -24.45
N ALA A 580 33.68 22.31 -25.41
CA ALA A 580 32.59 22.05 -26.34
C ALA A 580 32.87 20.82 -27.23
N LEU A 581 34.10 20.69 -27.74
CA LEU A 581 34.51 19.55 -28.57
C LEU A 581 34.55 18.22 -27.79
N SER A 582 34.95 18.25 -26.52
CA SER A 582 34.93 17.05 -25.67
C SER A 582 33.48 16.60 -25.37
N LEU A 583 32.57 17.55 -25.14
CA LEU A 583 31.15 17.27 -24.91
C LEU A 583 30.47 16.68 -26.16
N ILE A 584 30.74 17.26 -27.34
CA ILE A 584 30.21 16.77 -28.63
C ILE A 584 30.73 15.36 -28.91
N SER A 585 32.01 15.09 -28.65
CA SER A 585 32.61 13.76 -28.83
C SER A 585 32.02 12.74 -27.87
N ALA A 586 31.80 13.10 -26.60
CA ALA A 586 31.14 12.24 -25.62
C ALA A 586 29.70 11.90 -26.03
N LEU A 587 28.95 12.89 -26.56
CA LEU A 587 27.59 12.68 -27.07
C LEU A 587 27.55 11.81 -28.33
N ALA A 588 28.51 11.98 -29.25
CA ALA A 588 28.59 11.16 -30.47
C ALA A 588 28.89 9.69 -30.15
N PHE A 589 29.88 9.42 -29.28
CA PHE A 589 30.21 8.06 -28.87
C PHE A 589 29.12 7.44 -27.98
N GLY A 590 28.54 8.22 -27.05
CA GLY A 590 27.40 7.76 -26.25
C GLY A 590 26.17 7.43 -27.10
N GLY A 591 25.88 8.25 -28.13
CA GLY A 591 24.77 8.04 -29.06
C GLY A 591 24.93 6.79 -29.93
N THR A 592 26.13 6.51 -30.43
CA THR A 592 26.38 5.28 -31.22
C THR A 592 26.21 4.00 -30.41
N VAL A 593 26.71 3.98 -29.17
CA VAL A 593 26.55 2.84 -28.25
C VAL A 593 25.08 2.65 -27.84
N TRP A 594 24.36 3.74 -27.56
CA TRP A 594 22.92 3.70 -27.29
C TRP A 594 22.13 3.16 -28.48
N GLY A 595 22.46 3.58 -29.70
CA GLY A 595 21.88 3.06 -30.94
C GLY A 595 22.11 1.55 -31.12
N LEU A 596 23.33 1.07 -30.82
CA LEU A 596 23.66 -0.37 -30.84
C LEU A 596 22.88 -1.16 -29.78
N ARG A 597 22.71 -0.61 -28.57
CA ARG A 597 21.88 -1.23 -27.53
C ARG A 597 20.41 -1.33 -27.96
N LYS A 598 19.85 -0.24 -28.50
CA LYS A 598 18.49 -0.25 -29.03
C LYS A 598 18.30 -1.24 -30.16
N LEU A 599 19.32 -1.44 -31.01
CA LEU A 599 19.30 -2.45 -32.05
C LEU A 599 19.30 -3.88 -31.49
N ILE A 600 19.98 -4.13 -30.36
CA ILE A 600 20.01 -5.43 -29.69
C ILE A 600 18.68 -5.70 -28.98
N GLU A 601 18.13 -4.71 -28.27
CA GLU A 601 16.79 -4.78 -27.66
C GLU A 601 15.74 -5.09 -28.72
N TRP A 602 15.75 -4.37 -29.85
CA TRP A 602 14.86 -4.63 -30.98
C TRP A 602 14.99 -6.05 -31.55
N LYS A 603 16.22 -6.58 -31.65
CA LYS A 603 16.43 -7.98 -32.09
C LYS A 603 15.88 -8.99 -31.09
N ARG A 604 16.01 -8.72 -29.77
CA ARG A 604 15.50 -9.59 -28.71
C ARG A 604 13.97 -9.62 -28.72
N ASP A 605 13.34 -8.46 -28.82
CA ASP A 605 11.88 -8.34 -28.84
C ASP A 605 11.29 -9.02 -30.08
N LYS A 606 11.91 -8.81 -31.25
CA LYS A 606 11.52 -9.49 -32.48
C LYS A 606 11.61 -11.02 -32.37
N GLN A 607 12.63 -11.52 -31.67
CA GLN A 607 12.76 -12.95 -31.42
C GLN A 607 11.68 -13.48 -30.46
N ALA A 608 11.35 -12.73 -29.41
CA ALA A 608 10.30 -13.08 -28.46
C ALA A 608 8.91 -13.08 -29.12
N GLN A 609 8.61 -12.06 -29.92
CA GLN A 609 7.38 -11.97 -30.72
C GLN A 609 7.22 -13.17 -31.66
N ASN A 610 8.27 -13.57 -32.37
CA ASN A 610 8.21 -14.73 -33.26
C ASN A 610 7.90 -16.03 -32.50
N LYS A 611 8.44 -16.18 -31.28
CA LYS A 611 8.15 -17.34 -30.43
C LYS A 611 6.72 -17.31 -29.89
N LEU A 612 6.21 -16.14 -29.49
CA LEU A 612 4.81 -15.95 -29.10
C LEU A 612 3.86 -16.27 -30.26
N LYS A 613 4.16 -15.82 -31.49
CA LYS A 613 3.37 -16.17 -32.69
C LYS A 613 3.35 -17.68 -32.92
N ALA A 614 4.50 -18.34 -32.82
CA ALA A 614 4.57 -19.80 -32.94
C ALA A 614 3.74 -20.52 -31.87
N LEU A 615 3.74 -20.01 -30.64
CA LEU A 615 2.92 -20.55 -29.55
C LEU A 615 1.43 -20.36 -29.82
N ILE A 616 1.01 -19.16 -30.25
CA ILE A 616 -0.39 -18.87 -30.62
C ILE A 616 -0.86 -19.86 -31.69
N ILE A 617 -0.10 -20.02 -32.78
CA ILE A 617 -0.45 -20.95 -33.87
C ILE A 617 -0.53 -22.40 -33.36
N LEU A 618 0.39 -22.79 -32.49
CA LEU A 618 0.39 -24.13 -31.91
C LEU A 618 -0.85 -24.40 -31.06
N LEU A 619 -1.22 -23.44 -30.20
CA LEU A 619 -2.39 -23.54 -29.32
C LEU A 619 -3.69 -23.49 -30.12
N SER A 620 -3.78 -22.64 -31.14
CA SER A 620 -4.96 -22.58 -32.02
C SER A 620 -5.17 -23.88 -32.80
N ASN A 621 -4.10 -24.53 -33.25
CA ASN A 621 -4.20 -25.75 -34.08
C ASN A 621 -4.36 -27.04 -33.26
N LYS A 622 -3.93 -27.05 -31.99
CA LYS A 622 -3.97 -28.23 -31.13
C LYS A 622 -4.49 -27.84 -29.75
N GLN A 623 -5.81 -27.69 -29.65
CA GLN A 623 -6.45 -27.30 -28.39
C GLN A 623 -6.18 -28.34 -27.28
N ASP A 624 -6.12 -29.63 -27.60
CA ASP A 624 -5.91 -30.71 -26.62
C ASP A 624 -4.48 -30.77 -26.02
N LEU A 625 -3.61 -29.85 -26.41
CA LEU A 625 -2.20 -29.83 -26.00
C LEU A 625 -2.00 -29.32 -24.57
N LEU A 626 -2.99 -28.61 -24.01
CA LEU A 626 -3.00 -28.13 -22.64
C LEU A 626 -4.20 -28.72 -21.88
N LEU A 627 -3.93 -29.31 -20.72
CA LEU A 627 -4.96 -29.67 -19.75
C LEU A 627 -5.70 -28.40 -19.26
N PRO A 628 -6.97 -28.48 -18.84
CA PRO A 628 -7.72 -27.33 -18.36
C PRO A 628 -6.98 -26.50 -17.30
N GLN A 629 -6.34 -27.18 -16.33
CA GLN A 629 -5.55 -26.51 -15.30
C GLN A 629 -4.34 -25.75 -15.86
N GLN A 630 -3.67 -26.31 -16.87
CA GLN A 630 -2.50 -25.68 -17.48
C GLN A 630 -2.89 -24.45 -18.32
N ARG A 631 -4.03 -24.54 -19.01
CA ARG A 631 -4.60 -23.40 -19.71
C ARG A 631 -4.93 -22.26 -18.73
N GLN A 632 -5.42 -22.59 -17.52
CA GLN A 632 -5.67 -21.59 -16.47
C GLN A 632 -4.39 -20.89 -16.01
N ASN A 633 -3.37 -21.69 -15.69
CA ASN A 633 -2.10 -21.17 -15.19
C ASN A 633 -1.44 -20.29 -16.25
N LEU A 634 -1.46 -20.72 -17.51
CA LEU A 634 -0.97 -19.92 -18.63
C LEU A 634 -1.77 -18.63 -18.84
N ALA A 635 -3.10 -18.67 -18.76
CA ALA A 635 -3.93 -17.47 -18.92
C ALA A 635 -3.71 -16.47 -17.77
N ASN A 636 -3.62 -16.93 -16.52
CA ASN A 636 -3.29 -16.09 -15.38
C ASN A 636 -1.92 -15.43 -15.58
N LEU A 637 -0.92 -16.21 -16.00
CA LEU A 637 0.42 -15.70 -16.29
C LEU A 637 0.38 -14.61 -17.37
N VAL A 638 -0.39 -14.80 -18.43
CA VAL A 638 -0.60 -13.81 -19.49
C VAL A 638 -1.34 -12.56 -18.98
N ILE A 639 -2.29 -12.70 -18.06
CA ILE A 639 -3.07 -11.58 -17.48
C ILE A 639 -2.21 -10.70 -16.56
N TYR A 640 -1.40 -11.30 -15.68
CA TYR A 640 -0.67 -10.58 -14.63
C TYR A 640 0.71 -10.03 -15.03
N LEU A 641 1.26 -10.45 -16.18
CA LEU A 641 2.59 -10.01 -16.61
C LEU A 641 2.61 -8.70 -17.43
N PRO A 642 3.78 -8.03 -17.49
CA PRO A 642 3.99 -6.75 -18.20
C PRO A 642 3.70 -6.82 -19.71
N GLN A 643 3.51 -5.66 -20.33
CA GLN A 643 3.28 -5.51 -21.78
C GLN A 643 4.55 -5.68 -22.64
N ASP A 644 5.64 -6.23 -22.10
CA ASP A 644 6.85 -6.50 -22.88
C ASP A 644 6.82 -7.92 -23.43
N ALA A 645 7.01 -8.08 -24.74
CA ALA A 645 6.96 -9.39 -25.39
C ALA A 645 8.09 -10.32 -24.93
N GLY A 646 9.25 -9.75 -24.58
CA GLY A 646 10.41 -10.47 -24.07
C GLY A 646 10.14 -11.07 -22.69
N GLU A 647 9.68 -10.23 -21.76
CA GLU A 647 9.34 -10.65 -20.40
C GLU A 647 8.20 -11.67 -20.37
N LEU A 648 7.14 -11.45 -21.18
CA LEU A 648 6.03 -12.39 -21.30
C LEU A 648 6.50 -13.75 -21.81
N TRP A 649 7.33 -13.77 -22.86
CA TRP A 649 7.87 -15.02 -23.39
C TRP A 649 8.76 -15.74 -22.36
N GLU A 650 9.61 -15.01 -21.63
CA GLU A 650 10.50 -15.58 -20.64
C GLU A 650 9.74 -16.25 -19.50
N ALA A 651 8.68 -15.60 -19.00
CA ALA A 651 7.84 -16.18 -17.97
C ALA A 651 7.06 -17.41 -18.47
N ILE A 652 6.53 -17.40 -19.71
CA ILE A 652 5.90 -18.59 -20.30
C ILE A 652 6.92 -19.73 -20.45
N ALA A 653 8.14 -19.41 -20.86
CA ALA A 653 9.20 -20.41 -21.01
C ALA A 653 9.63 -21.01 -19.66
N ASN A 654 9.64 -20.22 -18.58
CA ASN A 654 9.93 -20.71 -17.23
C ASN A 654 8.77 -21.56 -16.69
N TRP A 655 7.54 -21.09 -16.84
CA TRP A 655 6.34 -21.90 -16.54
C TRP A 655 6.37 -23.25 -17.25
N CYS A 656 6.77 -23.27 -18.53
CA CYS A 656 6.88 -24.50 -19.29
C CYS A 656 7.97 -25.48 -18.78
N LYS A 657 8.98 -24.97 -18.05
CA LYS A 657 10.05 -25.78 -17.45
C LYS A 657 9.66 -26.33 -16.07
N ASP A 658 8.93 -25.54 -15.29
CA ASP A 658 8.63 -25.84 -13.88
C ASP A 658 7.43 -26.80 -13.75
N GLU A 659 6.43 -26.73 -14.62
CA GLU A 659 5.34 -27.71 -14.65
C GLU A 659 5.75 -28.95 -15.46
N GLY A 660 6.05 -30.07 -14.79
CA GLY A 660 6.56 -31.30 -15.41
C GLY A 660 5.74 -31.91 -16.58
N GLY A 661 4.55 -31.40 -16.87
CA GLY A 661 3.72 -31.79 -18.03
C GLY A 661 3.88 -30.91 -19.29
N THR A 662 4.54 -29.76 -19.22
CA THR A 662 4.58 -28.76 -20.31
C THR A 662 5.83 -28.84 -21.19
N GLN A 663 6.79 -29.71 -20.89
CA GLN A 663 8.00 -29.92 -21.72
C GLN A 663 7.66 -30.33 -23.17
N ASN A 664 6.52 -31.02 -23.37
CA ASN A 664 6.04 -31.37 -24.71
C ASN A 664 5.75 -30.10 -25.55
N ILE A 665 5.25 -29.02 -24.94
CA ILE A 665 4.97 -27.74 -25.62
C ILE A 665 6.26 -27.14 -26.19
N LEU A 666 7.34 -27.08 -25.40
CA LEU A 666 8.63 -26.56 -25.86
C LEU A 666 9.22 -27.40 -27.00
N SER A 667 9.05 -28.73 -26.93
CA SER A 667 9.49 -29.63 -28.00
C SER A 667 8.67 -29.50 -29.29
N GLN A 668 7.36 -29.22 -29.19
CA GLN A 668 6.48 -28.98 -30.34
C GLN A 668 6.73 -27.59 -30.94
N LEU A 669 6.98 -26.58 -30.10
CA LEU A 669 7.40 -25.25 -30.52
C LEU A 669 8.70 -25.28 -31.34
N ALA A 670 9.67 -26.11 -30.95
CA ALA A 670 10.92 -26.28 -31.69
C ALA A 670 10.71 -26.87 -33.10
N LYS A 671 9.57 -27.55 -33.34
CA LYS A 671 9.20 -28.12 -34.64
C LYS A 671 8.45 -27.12 -35.54
N VAL A 672 8.01 -25.98 -35.02
CA VAL A 672 7.36 -24.93 -35.83
C VAL A 672 8.42 -24.29 -36.75
N PRO A 673 8.23 -24.30 -38.08
CA PRO A 673 9.23 -23.77 -39.01
C PRO A 673 9.51 -22.30 -38.75
N LYS A 674 10.80 -21.91 -38.76
CA LYS A 674 11.28 -20.55 -38.47
C LYS A 674 10.75 -19.47 -39.44
N ASN A 675 10.29 -19.89 -40.62
CA ASN A 675 9.72 -19.01 -41.64
C ASN A 675 8.20 -19.26 -41.71
N LEU A 676 7.45 -18.59 -40.84
CA LEU A 676 5.98 -18.61 -40.87
C LEU A 676 5.49 -17.76 -42.06
N PRO A 677 4.71 -18.32 -43.01
CA PRO A 677 4.15 -17.55 -44.12
C PRO A 677 3.21 -16.47 -43.58
N GLY A 678 3.49 -15.19 -43.90
CA GLY A 678 2.72 -14.03 -43.42
C GLY A 678 3.46 -13.09 -42.45
N SER A 679 4.76 -13.29 -42.19
CA SER A 679 5.52 -12.56 -41.15
C SER A 679 5.76 -11.06 -41.37
N ASN A 680 5.27 -10.45 -42.46
CA ASN A 680 5.47 -9.03 -42.76
C ASN A 680 4.34 -8.12 -42.28
N ASP A 681 3.29 -8.67 -41.65
CA ASP A 681 2.20 -7.87 -41.10
C ASP A 681 2.61 -7.23 -39.76
N SER A 682 2.91 -5.93 -39.79
CA SER A 682 3.31 -5.12 -38.63
C SER A 682 2.16 -4.85 -37.66
N SER A 683 0.93 -5.25 -37.99
CA SER A 683 -0.24 -5.07 -37.12
C SER A 683 -0.26 -6.00 -35.89
N LEU A 684 0.53 -7.07 -35.90
CA LEU A 684 0.61 -8.04 -34.78
C LEU A 684 1.36 -7.54 -33.55
N ASP A 685 2.07 -6.41 -33.63
CA ASP A 685 3.05 -6.00 -32.61
C ASP A 685 2.45 -5.53 -31.28
N LYS A 686 1.13 -5.28 -31.22
CA LYS A 686 0.49 -4.70 -30.01
C LYS A 686 -0.61 -5.56 -29.36
N ASN A 687 -1.00 -6.70 -29.95
CA ASN A 687 -2.18 -7.44 -29.45
C ASN A 687 -1.95 -8.94 -29.18
N TYR A 688 -0.69 -9.36 -29.00
CA TYR A 688 -0.35 -10.76 -28.75
C TYR A 688 -0.97 -11.30 -27.45
N LYS A 689 -1.24 -10.46 -26.44
CA LYS A 689 -1.92 -10.87 -25.20
C LYS A 689 -3.33 -11.38 -25.47
N THR A 690 -4.11 -10.62 -26.23
CA THR A 690 -5.49 -10.99 -26.62
C THR A 690 -5.48 -12.23 -27.50
N MET A 691 -4.62 -12.25 -28.52
CA MET A 691 -4.51 -13.41 -29.42
C MET A 691 -4.09 -14.69 -28.69
N LEU A 692 -3.21 -14.57 -27.69
CA LEU A 692 -2.78 -15.70 -26.87
C LEU A 692 -3.90 -16.17 -25.94
N LEU A 693 -4.65 -15.26 -25.31
CA LEU A 693 -5.83 -15.61 -24.50
C LEU A 693 -6.91 -16.31 -25.35
N ASP A 694 -7.15 -15.82 -26.56
CA ASP A 694 -8.07 -16.45 -27.53
C ASP A 694 -7.57 -17.84 -27.92
N ALA A 695 -6.27 -18.00 -28.21
CA ALA A 695 -5.68 -19.29 -28.57
C ALA A 695 -5.68 -20.30 -27.41
N ILE A 696 -5.59 -19.83 -26.15
CA ILE A 696 -5.75 -20.67 -24.95
C ILE A 696 -7.22 -21.12 -24.78
N GLY A 697 -8.16 -20.46 -25.45
CA GLY A 697 -9.59 -20.67 -25.28
C GLY A 697 -10.08 -20.11 -23.94
N PHE A 698 -9.50 -19.01 -23.48
CA PHE A 698 -9.95 -18.34 -22.27
C PHE A 698 -11.28 -17.62 -22.56
N PRO A 699 -12.36 -17.86 -21.80
CA PRO A 699 -13.64 -17.23 -22.09
C PRO A 699 -13.51 -15.71 -21.96
N SER A 700 -13.92 -14.99 -23.01
CA SER A 700 -13.98 -13.53 -22.98
C SER A 700 -14.87 -13.07 -21.82
N GLN A 701 -14.70 -11.82 -21.36
CA GLN A 701 -15.58 -11.27 -20.33
C GLN A 701 -17.05 -11.30 -20.76
N ALA A 702 -17.32 -11.17 -22.06
CA ALA A 702 -18.64 -11.35 -22.62
C ALA A 702 -19.18 -12.77 -22.38
N HIS A 703 -18.41 -13.81 -22.69
CA HIS A 703 -18.79 -15.20 -22.41
C HIS A 703 -19.09 -15.43 -20.92
N LYS A 704 -18.22 -14.95 -20.02
CA LYS A 704 -18.46 -15.08 -18.58
C LYS A 704 -19.75 -14.40 -18.14
N LYS A 705 -20.07 -13.23 -18.69
CA LYS A 705 -21.31 -12.52 -18.39
C LYS A 705 -22.54 -13.28 -18.91
N VAL A 706 -22.52 -13.75 -20.16
CA VAL A 706 -23.64 -14.54 -20.73
C VAL A 706 -23.87 -15.82 -19.92
N GLU A 707 -22.81 -16.54 -19.58
CA GLU A 707 -22.91 -17.76 -18.80
C GLU A 707 -23.39 -17.50 -17.36
N ALA A 708 -22.91 -16.43 -16.73
CA ALA A 708 -23.35 -16.03 -15.40
C ALA A 708 -24.84 -15.70 -15.41
N PHE A 709 -25.32 -15.08 -16.49
CA PHE A 709 -26.72 -14.76 -16.67
C PHE A 709 -27.57 -16.01 -16.87
N ILE A 710 -27.18 -16.95 -17.74
CA ILE A 710 -27.85 -18.26 -17.90
C ILE A 710 -27.91 -18.99 -16.55
N ARG A 711 -26.82 -18.96 -15.78
CA ARG A 711 -26.75 -19.58 -14.46
C ARG A 711 -27.65 -18.87 -13.44
N LEU A 712 -27.75 -17.55 -13.51
CA LEU A 712 -28.64 -16.77 -12.67
C LEU A 712 -30.11 -17.16 -12.93
N LEU A 713 -30.50 -17.28 -14.20
CA LEU A 713 -31.85 -17.69 -14.61
C LEU A 713 -32.20 -19.12 -14.18
N THR A 714 -31.22 -20.03 -14.12
CA THR A 714 -31.45 -21.42 -13.69
C THR A 714 -31.44 -21.59 -12.17
N THR A 715 -30.55 -20.91 -11.47
CA THR A 715 -30.27 -21.17 -10.05
C THR A 715 -31.00 -20.23 -9.09
N ARG A 716 -31.40 -19.04 -9.53
CA ARG A 716 -32.03 -18.01 -8.69
C ARG A 716 -33.30 -17.44 -9.32
N LYS A 717 -34.26 -18.32 -9.62
CA LYS A 717 -35.53 -17.94 -10.26
C LYS A 717 -36.34 -16.95 -9.42
N GLU A 718 -36.20 -17.00 -8.11
CA GLU A 718 -36.84 -16.12 -7.14
C GLU A 718 -36.43 -14.64 -7.25
N LEU A 719 -35.34 -14.33 -7.96
CA LEU A 719 -34.91 -12.96 -8.19
C LEU A 719 -35.68 -12.25 -9.32
N PHE A 720 -36.48 -12.99 -10.08
CA PHE A 720 -37.21 -12.52 -11.25
C PHE A 720 -38.72 -12.57 -10.97
N THR A 721 -39.40 -11.43 -11.08
CA THR A 721 -40.86 -11.37 -11.02
C THR A 721 -41.48 -11.89 -12.31
N ASP A 722 -42.78 -12.21 -12.30
CA ASP A 722 -43.51 -12.63 -13.51
C ASP A 722 -43.41 -11.58 -14.63
N SER A 723 -43.40 -10.30 -14.26
CA SER A 723 -43.20 -9.18 -15.20
C SER A 723 -41.79 -9.18 -15.80
N ASP A 724 -40.76 -9.53 -15.02
CA ASP A 724 -39.38 -9.58 -15.50
C ASP A 724 -39.18 -10.73 -16.49
N TRP A 725 -39.78 -11.90 -16.22
CA TRP A 725 -39.73 -13.04 -17.14
C TRP A 725 -40.37 -12.72 -18.48
N GLU A 726 -41.55 -12.08 -18.49
CA GLU A 726 -42.23 -11.72 -19.72
C GLU A 726 -41.45 -10.65 -20.50
N ASN A 727 -40.93 -9.63 -19.82
CA ASN A 727 -40.08 -8.62 -20.46
C ASN A 727 -38.79 -9.26 -21.05
N LEU A 728 -38.15 -10.16 -20.30
CA LEU A 728 -36.94 -10.84 -20.72
C LEU A 728 -37.18 -11.73 -21.94
N ARG A 729 -38.32 -12.44 -22.03
CA ARG A 729 -38.69 -13.21 -23.24
C ARG A 729 -38.83 -12.32 -24.47
N GLN A 730 -39.51 -11.18 -24.33
CA GLN A 730 -39.74 -10.23 -25.41
C GLN A 730 -38.42 -9.61 -25.91
N GLU A 731 -37.55 -9.20 -25.00
CA GLU A 731 -36.24 -8.62 -25.33
C GLU A 731 -35.28 -9.66 -25.92
N ALA A 732 -35.19 -10.86 -25.32
CA ALA A 732 -34.26 -11.91 -25.74
C ALA A 732 -34.49 -12.40 -27.18
N ALA A 733 -35.73 -12.35 -27.67
CA ALA A 733 -36.05 -12.67 -29.07
C ALA A 733 -35.25 -11.78 -30.05
N ASN A 734 -35.08 -10.51 -29.70
CA ASN A 734 -34.41 -9.49 -30.50
C ASN A 734 -32.92 -9.37 -30.25
N TRP A 735 -32.36 -10.09 -29.26
CA TRP A 735 -30.94 -10.01 -28.94
C TRP A 735 -30.04 -10.53 -30.07
N PRO A 736 -28.83 -9.99 -30.23
CA PRO A 736 -27.91 -10.39 -31.29
C PRO A 736 -27.32 -11.80 -31.08
N GLU A 737 -26.86 -12.43 -32.16
CA GLU A 737 -26.25 -13.78 -32.10
C GLU A 737 -24.80 -13.78 -31.59
N SER A 738 -24.05 -12.68 -31.78
CA SER A 738 -22.67 -12.61 -31.30
C SER A 738 -22.62 -12.50 -29.78
N VAL A 739 -21.73 -13.25 -29.13
CA VAL A 739 -21.63 -13.30 -27.66
C VAL A 739 -21.28 -11.94 -27.06
N GLU A 740 -20.46 -11.14 -27.74
CA GLU A 740 -20.08 -9.79 -27.31
C GLU A 740 -21.30 -8.88 -27.24
N GLN A 741 -22.06 -8.78 -28.34
CA GLN A 741 -23.25 -7.95 -28.37
C GLN A 741 -24.37 -8.50 -27.47
N LEU A 742 -24.45 -9.83 -27.30
CA LEU A 742 -25.39 -10.47 -26.39
C LEU A 742 -25.07 -10.11 -24.92
N ALA A 743 -23.80 -10.12 -24.55
CA ALA A 743 -23.35 -9.70 -23.22
C ALA A 743 -23.62 -8.22 -22.94
N ASP A 744 -23.54 -7.37 -23.97
CA ASP A 744 -23.91 -5.97 -23.86
C ASP A 744 -25.42 -5.80 -23.71
N ALA A 745 -26.22 -6.52 -24.51
CA ALA A 745 -27.69 -6.53 -24.38
C ALA A 745 -28.16 -6.96 -22.98
N ILE A 746 -27.58 -8.04 -22.43
CA ILE A 746 -27.82 -8.48 -21.04
C ILE A 746 -27.42 -7.37 -20.06
N GLY A 747 -26.26 -6.75 -20.29
CA GLY A 747 -25.75 -5.67 -19.45
C GLY A 747 -26.63 -4.41 -19.45
N PHE A 748 -27.29 -4.10 -20.57
CA PHE A 748 -28.26 -3.02 -20.66
C PHE A 748 -29.58 -3.37 -19.98
N TRP A 749 -30.08 -4.58 -20.22
CA TRP A 749 -31.32 -5.07 -19.62
C TRP A 749 -31.25 -5.07 -18.09
N CYS A 750 -30.15 -5.54 -17.49
CA CYS A 750 -29.97 -5.54 -16.05
C CYS A 750 -29.79 -4.13 -15.43
N ARG A 751 -29.56 -3.09 -16.22
CA ARG A 751 -29.40 -1.70 -15.72
C ARG A 751 -30.71 -0.90 -15.70
N VAL A 752 -31.79 -1.45 -16.25
CA VAL A 752 -33.11 -0.82 -16.18
C VAL A 752 -33.52 -0.67 -14.70
N GLU A 753 -34.16 0.45 -14.38
CA GLU A 753 -34.62 0.77 -13.02
C GLU A 753 -35.56 -0.34 -12.52
N GLY A 754 -35.19 -0.98 -11.40
CA GLY A 754 -35.86 -2.19 -10.88
C GLY A 754 -35.00 -3.46 -10.89
N HIS A 755 -34.01 -3.57 -11.78
CA HIS A 755 -33.17 -4.79 -11.91
C HIS A 755 -31.84 -4.74 -11.13
N SER A 756 -31.66 -3.78 -10.21
CA SER A 756 -30.38 -3.55 -9.51
C SER A 756 -29.92 -4.74 -8.66
N GLN A 757 -30.86 -5.52 -8.12
CA GLN A 757 -30.56 -6.75 -7.39
C GLN A 757 -30.10 -7.87 -8.34
N ILE A 758 -30.75 -8.02 -9.49
CA ILE A 758 -30.39 -8.99 -10.54
C ILE A 758 -28.97 -8.69 -11.05
N TYR A 759 -28.67 -7.42 -11.31
CA TYR A 759 -27.35 -6.99 -11.79
C TYR A 759 -26.22 -7.28 -10.79
N ARG A 760 -26.45 -7.04 -9.49
CA ARG A 760 -25.46 -7.38 -8.44
C ARG A 760 -25.17 -8.87 -8.41
N ASN A 761 -26.22 -9.70 -8.42
CA ASN A 761 -26.06 -11.16 -8.42
C ASN A 761 -25.39 -11.68 -9.70
N LEU A 762 -25.64 -11.03 -10.84
CA LEU A 762 -24.94 -11.33 -12.09
C LEU A 762 -23.43 -11.08 -11.97
N LEU A 763 -23.02 -9.95 -11.38
CA LEU A 763 -21.60 -9.63 -11.18
C LEU A 763 -20.93 -10.61 -10.22
N ASP A 764 -21.59 -10.97 -9.12
CA ASP A 764 -21.09 -11.95 -8.15
C ASP A 764 -20.90 -13.33 -8.82
N LEU A 765 -21.91 -13.77 -9.59
CA LEU A 765 -21.81 -15.02 -10.35
C LEU A 765 -20.70 -14.96 -11.40
N GLN A 766 -20.58 -13.86 -12.14
CA GLN A 766 -19.52 -13.67 -13.14
C GLN A 766 -18.13 -13.78 -12.53
N GLN A 767 -17.92 -13.27 -11.31
CA GLN A 767 -16.66 -13.40 -10.57
C GLN A 767 -16.43 -14.82 -10.04
N SER A 768 -17.50 -15.51 -9.60
CA SER A 768 -17.42 -16.87 -9.05
C SER A 768 -17.32 -17.99 -10.10
N LEU A 769 -17.62 -17.70 -11.37
CA LEU A 769 -17.62 -18.72 -12.42
C LEU A 769 -16.21 -19.32 -12.59
N PRO A 770 -16.06 -20.64 -12.41
CA PRO A 770 -14.79 -21.30 -12.68
C PRO A 770 -14.43 -21.08 -14.14
N VAL A 771 -13.15 -20.79 -14.37
CA VAL A 771 -12.67 -20.29 -15.66
C VAL A 771 -12.76 -21.32 -16.79
N TYR A 772 -13.04 -22.58 -16.47
CA TYR A 772 -13.32 -23.64 -17.42
C TYR A 772 -14.76 -24.12 -17.29
N TYR A 773 -15.63 -23.60 -18.15
CA TYR A 773 -16.82 -24.34 -18.57
C TYR A 773 -16.66 -24.75 -20.03
N THR A 774 -16.41 -26.04 -20.22
CA THR A 774 -16.38 -26.71 -21.51
C THR A 774 -17.80 -27.00 -21.96
N SER A 775 -18.29 -26.22 -22.91
CA SER A 775 -19.21 -26.71 -23.91
C SER A 775 -18.87 -26.00 -25.20
N GLN A 776 -18.25 -26.74 -26.14
CA GLN A 776 -18.07 -26.30 -27.53
C GLN A 776 -19.41 -26.23 -28.29
N ALA A 777 -20.53 -26.00 -27.60
CA ALA A 777 -21.72 -25.52 -28.27
C ALA A 777 -21.32 -24.21 -28.97
N SER A 778 -21.36 -24.21 -30.30
CA SER A 778 -20.90 -23.08 -31.12
C SER A 778 -21.46 -21.76 -30.59
N GLN A 779 -20.79 -20.63 -30.77
CA GLN A 779 -21.27 -19.31 -30.32
C GLN A 779 -22.74 -19.04 -30.69
N LYS A 780 -23.20 -19.61 -31.81
CA LYS A 780 -24.59 -19.57 -32.29
C LYS A 780 -25.60 -20.24 -31.35
N SER A 781 -25.14 -21.15 -30.49
CA SER A 781 -25.94 -21.94 -29.56
C SER A 781 -26.29 -21.20 -28.26
N LYS A 782 -25.59 -20.13 -27.85
CA LYS A 782 -25.81 -19.52 -26.53
C LYS A 782 -27.09 -18.69 -26.46
N LYS A 783 -27.44 -17.98 -27.55
CA LYS A 783 -28.76 -17.33 -27.67
C LYS A 783 -29.88 -18.36 -27.71
N GLU A 784 -29.72 -19.44 -28.47
CA GLU A 784 -30.71 -20.52 -28.54
C GLU A 784 -30.89 -21.23 -27.18
N GLU A 785 -29.79 -21.48 -26.46
CA GLU A 785 -29.81 -22.04 -25.11
C GLU A 785 -30.59 -21.12 -24.14
N LEU A 786 -30.31 -19.81 -24.19
CA LEU A 786 -31.04 -18.81 -23.41
C LEU A 786 -32.54 -18.79 -23.77
N LEU A 787 -32.89 -18.78 -25.06
CA LEU A 787 -34.28 -18.80 -25.52
C LEU A 787 -35.00 -20.09 -25.12
N ASN A 788 -34.35 -21.25 -25.24
CA ASN A 788 -34.91 -22.52 -24.81
C ASN A 788 -35.16 -22.54 -23.30
N LEU A 789 -34.23 -21.99 -22.52
CA LEU A 789 -34.38 -21.85 -21.08
C LEU A 789 -35.58 -20.95 -20.74
N LEU A 790 -35.69 -19.79 -21.40
CA LEU A 790 -36.77 -18.82 -21.19
C LEU A 790 -38.15 -19.33 -21.63
N ASN A 791 -38.20 -20.22 -22.62
CA ASN A 791 -39.45 -20.87 -23.06
C ASN A 791 -39.84 -22.05 -22.16
N SER A 792 -38.88 -22.65 -21.46
CA SER A 792 -39.12 -23.77 -20.52
C SER A 792 -39.49 -23.32 -19.10
N THR A 793 -39.27 -22.04 -18.80
CA THR A 793 -39.52 -21.42 -17.49
C THR A 793 -40.76 -20.56 -17.60
#